data_AF-A0A426USH8-F1
#
_entry.id   AF-A0A426USH8-F1
#
_cell.length_a   1.000
_cell.length_b   1.000
_cell.length_c   1.000
_cell.angle_alpha   90.00
_cell.angle_beta   90.00
_cell.angle_gamma   90.00
#
_symmetry.space_group_name_H-M   'P 1'
#
loop_
_entity.id
_entity.type
_entity.pdbx_description
1 polymer ?
#
loop_
_entity_poly.entity_id
_entity_poly.type
_entity_poly.pdbx_seq_one_letter_code
_entity_poly.pdbx_strand_id
1 'polypeptide(L)'
;MTSTTSATPLPANAPAAEAPGDRVAQARTLPQALLDEARSQPVQALYGTTVRTRSALAVDIARELAAPGTAHADLVALAEAEDADTSGIDAGRLAGYAAALARRREYRDAYALFRLAERLDPKSVLPEFQIRYGEAALAATGSAAGVLERYRDLQPRWRHAFEADEAHPDRGGDAAAWLERFRVFTGMPDLDVAEGDGPRFDRLQAGPAEAVSGAQRRISVIMTCYRPDETLFTAIRSVVAQSWQNWELLLVDDASGPEYGEILARAAALDERIRLFRLPENSGTYRARNRALLECKGVFTTGLDSDDWAHPRWLERQVAPMVADPALVMTFANCIRVREDLTAVHTGRPVQGPRSTSVMFRTEPVRERMGYFDALRKGADTEFHFRFKAVFGNRAVRKLQGEVFTLVRLSGDTLTSSEIDNGWQHPARSAYQSAHQHWREAIRRGHASGFMEADAPRRELYAPSLSRGVRLDGRTFDELYVADCRYWEDGQKRAVERAREAAAAGKRVGIVHVESLLRLHADVRHLRPEILDFLNESLHGDNPVEFVAPVDRVAAERLVVTDPSLWEGRGDEFAFTDVGRTETWERTIRPAAAQAVAAILSAKRSGEARAEARPEEHRGPRRALAAAGAAAFALLWAAAVASWFAAAPETAAAVSFTAVSASGALAVAALSAPGFPRFKALLRRLARR
;
A
#
# COMPACT_ATOMS: atom_id res chain seq x y z
N MET A 1 -33.32 -25.58 9.44
CA MET A 1 -34.52 -25.23 8.65
C MET A 1 -34.32 -23.86 8.06
N THR A 2 -34.57 -23.76 6.76
CA THR A 2 -34.43 -22.60 5.85
C THR A 2 -34.88 -21.26 6.42
N SER A 3 -34.11 -20.19 6.15
CA SER A 3 -34.40 -18.74 6.32
C SER A 3 -33.13 -18.09 6.89
N THR A 4 -32.51 -17.03 6.36
CA THR A 4 -32.96 -16.00 5.42
C THR A 4 -31.72 -15.28 4.91
N THR A 5 -31.74 -14.94 3.62
CA THR A 5 -31.07 -13.78 3.03
C THR A 5 -30.69 -12.71 4.08
N SER A 6 -29.39 -12.58 4.38
CA SER A 6 -28.85 -11.40 5.06
C SER A 6 -28.79 -10.25 4.05
N ALA A 7 -29.96 -9.75 3.70
CA ALA A 7 -30.14 -8.36 3.31
C ALA A 7 -30.12 -7.54 4.59
N THR A 8 -28.93 -7.21 5.10
CA THR A 8 -28.82 -6.05 5.98
C THR A 8 -28.68 -4.84 5.05
N PRO A 9 -29.67 -3.93 5.03
CA PRO A 9 -29.56 -2.70 4.27
C PRO A 9 -28.35 -1.96 4.82
N LEU A 10 -27.45 -1.54 3.93
CA LEU A 10 -26.64 -0.35 4.19
C LEU A 10 -27.59 0.70 4.80
N PRO A 11 -27.29 1.30 5.97
CA PRO A 11 -27.99 2.51 6.33
C PRO A 11 -27.79 3.48 5.16
N ALA A 12 -28.90 3.70 4.44
CA ALA A 12 -29.04 4.64 3.36
C ALA A 12 -28.87 6.05 3.95
N ASN A 13 -27.61 6.41 4.20
CA ASN A 13 -27.10 7.77 4.25
C ASN A 13 -25.79 7.83 3.46
N ALA A 14 -25.66 6.97 2.44
CA ALA A 14 -25.15 7.47 1.17
C ALA A 14 -26.05 8.66 0.80
N PRO A 15 -25.53 9.86 0.49
CA PRO A 15 -26.34 10.81 -0.25
C PRO A 15 -26.87 10.03 -1.44
N ALA A 16 -28.19 10.09 -1.66
CA ALA A 16 -28.89 9.31 -2.67
C ALA A 16 -27.98 9.11 -3.88
N ALA A 17 -27.65 7.86 -4.17
CA ALA A 17 -27.34 7.51 -5.53
C ALA A 17 -28.60 7.91 -6.30
N GLU A 18 -28.56 9.10 -6.91
CA GLU A 18 -29.49 9.45 -7.95
C GLU A 18 -29.57 8.24 -8.88
N ALA A 19 -30.79 7.87 -9.25
CA ALA A 19 -31.01 6.87 -10.28
C ALA A 19 -30.06 7.15 -11.47
N PRO A 20 -29.55 6.14 -12.19
CA PRO A 20 -28.86 6.36 -13.45
C PRO A 20 -29.89 6.85 -14.47
N GLY A 21 -30.28 8.10 -14.34
CA GLY A 21 -31.33 8.79 -15.06
C GLY A 21 -31.00 10.27 -15.02
N ASP A 22 -30.54 10.77 -16.16
CA ASP A 22 -30.54 12.18 -16.55
C ASP A 22 -29.67 13.17 -15.77
N ARG A 23 -28.48 12.77 -15.30
CA ARG A 23 -27.33 13.70 -15.42
C ARG A 23 -26.79 13.59 -16.83
N VAL A 24 -27.42 14.30 -17.77
CA VAL A 24 -26.71 14.79 -18.95
C VAL A 24 -25.54 15.59 -18.38
N ALA A 25 -24.35 14.99 -18.32
CA ALA A 25 -23.14 15.65 -17.88
C ALA A 25 -22.93 16.83 -18.82
N GLN A 26 -23.37 18.03 -18.42
CA GLN A 26 -22.97 19.25 -19.09
C GLN A 26 -21.45 19.22 -19.17
N ALA A 27 -20.91 19.32 -20.38
CA ALA A 27 -19.49 19.18 -20.63
C ALA A 27 -18.73 20.16 -19.74
N ARG A 28 -18.07 19.63 -18.69
CA ARG A 28 -17.23 20.40 -17.79
C ARG A 28 -16.11 21.01 -18.63
N THR A 29 -16.00 22.34 -18.65
CA THR A 29 -14.88 23.00 -19.33
C THR A 29 -13.59 22.62 -18.59
N LEU A 30 -12.73 21.87 -19.25
CA LEU A 30 -11.47 21.41 -18.68
C LEU A 30 -10.40 22.52 -18.77
N PRO A 31 -9.76 22.92 -17.65
CA PRO A 31 -8.73 23.94 -17.70
C PRO A 31 -7.55 23.51 -18.58
N GLN A 32 -7.23 24.31 -19.61
CA GLN A 32 -6.22 23.98 -20.61
C GLN A 32 -4.84 23.64 -20.00
N ALA A 33 -4.44 24.37 -18.96
CA ALA A 33 -3.18 24.13 -18.26
C ALA A 33 -3.10 22.74 -17.62
N LEU A 34 -4.22 22.19 -17.13
CA LEU A 34 -4.28 20.85 -16.56
C LEU A 34 -4.20 19.78 -17.66
N LEU A 35 -4.88 20.01 -18.79
CA LEU A 35 -4.81 19.13 -19.96
C LEU A 35 -3.38 19.06 -20.51
N ASP A 36 -2.71 20.21 -20.67
CA ASP A 36 -1.35 20.28 -21.20
C ASP A 36 -0.35 19.59 -20.26
N GLU A 37 -0.47 19.81 -18.95
CA GLU A 37 0.35 19.10 -17.98
C GLU A 37 0.10 17.59 -18.04
N ALA A 38 -1.16 17.14 -17.98
CA ALA A 38 -1.49 15.72 -18.04
C ALA A 38 -1.07 15.06 -19.37
N ARG A 39 -1.10 15.79 -20.49
CA ARG A 39 -0.59 15.32 -21.79
C ARG A 39 0.92 15.06 -21.75
N SER A 40 1.67 15.90 -21.03
CA SER A 40 3.13 15.80 -20.92
C SER A 40 3.62 14.69 -19.97
N GLN A 41 2.72 14.12 -19.17
CA GLN A 41 3.05 13.09 -18.18
C GLN A 41 2.75 11.67 -18.69
N PRO A 42 3.43 10.64 -18.13
CA PRO A 42 3.08 9.24 -18.40
C PRO A 42 1.63 8.93 -17.98
N VAL A 43 0.96 8.02 -18.70
CA VAL A 43 -0.42 7.60 -18.42
C VAL A 43 -0.56 7.10 -16.97
N GLN A 44 0.46 6.42 -16.45
CA GLN A 44 0.51 5.93 -15.07
C GLN A 44 0.39 7.05 -14.02
N ALA A 45 0.95 8.24 -14.31
CA ALA A 45 0.93 9.35 -13.37
C ALA A 45 -0.49 9.94 -13.23
N LEU A 46 -1.21 10.07 -14.34
CA LEU A 46 -2.61 10.49 -14.33
C LEU A 46 -3.48 9.43 -13.65
N TYR A 47 -3.38 8.16 -14.09
CA TYR A 47 -4.11 7.04 -13.49
C TYR A 47 -3.89 6.94 -11.97
N GLY A 48 -2.63 6.91 -11.53
CA GLY A 48 -2.30 6.84 -10.11
C GLY A 48 -2.89 8.01 -9.32
N THR A 49 -2.86 9.22 -9.88
CA THR A 49 -3.44 10.42 -9.24
C THR A 49 -4.97 10.33 -9.17
N THR A 50 -5.64 9.91 -10.23
CA THR A 50 -7.11 9.73 -10.26
C THR A 50 -7.57 8.78 -9.16
N VAL A 51 -6.84 7.68 -8.97
CA VAL A 51 -7.16 6.67 -7.95
C VAL A 51 -6.93 7.21 -6.53
N ARG A 52 -5.80 7.88 -6.27
CA ARG A 52 -5.48 8.40 -4.94
C ARG A 52 -6.38 9.55 -4.51
N THR A 53 -6.81 10.39 -5.44
CA THR A 53 -7.60 11.58 -5.14
C THR A 53 -9.10 11.35 -5.27
N ARG A 54 -9.54 10.30 -5.97
CA ARG A 54 -10.94 10.11 -6.43
C ARG A 54 -11.48 11.30 -7.24
N SER A 55 -10.59 12.14 -7.78
CA SER A 55 -10.95 13.35 -8.53
C SER A 55 -11.74 12.99 -9.79
N ALA A 56 -12.98 13.49 -9.87
CA ALA A 56 -13.80 13.37 -11.08
C ALA A 56 -13.17 14.16 -12.23
N LEU A 57 -12.60 15.34 -11.93
CA LEU A 57 -11.87 16.13 -12.94
C LEU A 57 -10.68 15.36 -13.54
N ALA A 58 -9.93 14.60 -12.73
CA ALA A 58 -8.84 13.77 -13.22
C ALA A 58 -9.33 12.60 -14.10
N VAL A 59 -10.52 12.05 -13.82
CA VAL A 59 -11.18 11.06 -14.69
C VAL A 59 -11.57 11.70 -16.02
N ASP A 60 -12.17 12.90 -16.00
CA ASP A 60 -12.57 13.64 -17.20
C ASP A 60 -11.36 13.99 -18.08
N ILE A 61 -10.25 14.42 -17.47
CA ILE A 61 -8.98 14.66 -18.16
C ILE A 61 -8.45 13.37 -18.79
N ALA A 62 -8.52 12.23 -18.09
CA ALA A 62 -8.10 10.94 -18.64
C ALA A 62 -8.93 10.53 -19.85
N ARG A 63 -10.26 10.73 -19.80
CA ARG A 63 -11.17 10.50 -20.92
C ARG A 63 -10.85 11.41 -22.10
N GLU A 64 -10.75 12.72 -21.86
CA GLU A 64 -10.49 13.71 -22.90
C GLU A 64 -9.15 13.46 -23.61
N LEU A 65 -8.12 13.05 -22.88
CA LEU A 65 -6.84 12.70 -23.49
C LEU A 65 -6.86 11.36 -24.23
N ALA A 66 -7.76 10.43 -23.87
CA ALA A 66 -7.92 9.16 -24.55
C ALA A 66 -8.72 9.29 -25.86
N ALA A 67 -9.75 10.13 -25.87
CA ALA A 67 -10.59 10.38 -27.05
C ALA A 67 -11.16 11.81 -26.98
N PRO A 68 -10.45 12.80 -27.56
CA PRO A 68 -10.83 14.20 -27.50
C PRO A 68 -12.25 14.44 -28.02
N GLY A 69 -13.03 15.25 -27.30
CA GLY A 69 -14.41 15.60 -27.66
C GLY A 69 -15.42 14.45 -27.65
N THR A 70 -15.04 13.23 -27.23
CA THR A 70 -15.92 12.07 -27.22
C THR A 70 -16.49 11.85 -25.81
N ALA A 71 -17.81 11.73 -25.69
CA ALA A 71 -18.44 11.49 -24.39
C ALA A 71 -18.18 10.06 -23.90
N HIS A 72 -18.30 9.84 -22.58
CA HIS A 72 -18.11 8.52 -21.98
C HIS A 72 -19.07 7.47 -22.59
N ALA A 73 -20.35 7.81 -22.71
CA ALA A 73 -21.36 6.89 -23.25
C ALA A 73 -21.06 6.50 -24.71
N ASP A 74 -20.60 7.45 -25.52
CA ASP A 74 -20.22 7.20 -26.92
C ASP A 74 -18.99 6.28 -27.00
N LEU A 75 -18.00 6.47 -26.12
CA LEU A 75 -16.84 5.56 -26.05
C LEU A 75 -17.23 4.12 -25.70
N VAL A 76 -18.16 3.95 -24.75
CA VAL A 76 -18.67 2.62 -24.39
C VAL A 76 -19.46 2.03 -25.56
N ALA A 77 -20.25 2.82 -26.28
CA ALA A 77 -20.95 2.36 -27.48
C ALA A 77 -19.99 1.94 -28.61
N LEU A 78 -18.89 2.70 -28.82
CA LEU A 78 -17.82 2.35 -29.77
C LEU A 78 -17.13 1.04 -29.42
N ALA A 79 -17.04 0.69 -28.13
CA ALA A 79 -16.46 -0.58 -27.71
C ALA A 79 -17.27 -1.79 -28.21
N GLU A 80 -18.58 -1.64 -28.37
CA GLU A 80 -19.52 -2.67 -28.83
C GLU A 80 -19.70 -2.70 -30.37
N ALA A 81 -19.34 -1.63 -31.07
CA ALA A 81 -19.46 -1.53 -32.53
C ALA A 81 -18.16 -1.97 -33.24
N GLU A 82 -18.22 -2.99 -34.10
CA GLU A 82 -17.04 -3.54 -34.80
C GLU A 82 -16.49 -2.62 -35.90
N ASP A 83 -17.37 -1.94 -36.64
CA ASP A 83 -17.02 -1.11 -37.81
C ASP A 83 -17.01 0.40 -37.54
N ALA A 84 -17.07 0.82 -36.27
CA ALA A 84 -17.14 2.23 -35.94
C ALA A 84 -15.80 2.95 -36.18
N ASP A 85 -15.89 4.22 -36.59
CA ASP A 85 -14.71 5.08 -36.72
C ASP A 85 -14.09 5.31 -35.34
N THR A 86 -12.88 4.79 -35.17
CA THR A 86 -12.07 4.90 -33.96
C THR A 86 -10.85 5.79 -34.18
N SER A 87 -10.81 6.51 -35.32
CA SER A 87 -9.77 7.48 -35.61
C SER A 87 -9.79 8.60 -34.57
N GLY A 88 -8.64 8.86 -33.94
CA GLY A 88 -8.51 9.85 -32.87
C GLY A 88 -8.51 9.27 -31.45
N ILE A 89 -8.70 7.96 -31.27
CA ILE A 89 -8.58 7.30 -29.96
C ILE A 89 -7.12 6.88 -29.71
N ASP A 90 -6.55 7.32 -28.58
CA ASP A 90 -5.25 6.83 -28.09
C ASP A 90 -5.47 5.57 -27.24
N ALA A 91 -5.09 4.41 -27.77
CA ALA A 91 -5.31 3.12 -27.13
C ALA A 91 -4.63 3.00 -25.74
N GLY A 92 -3.42 3.55 -25.57
CA GLY A 92 -2.69 3.50 -24.30
C GLY A 92 -3.34 4.34 -23.22
N ARG A 93 -3.83 5.53 -23.59
CA ARG A 93 -4.59 6.40 -22.69
C ARG A 93 -5.98 5.83 -22.40
N LEU A 94 -6.61 5.20 -23.37
CA LEU A 94 -7.89 4.50 -23.19
C LEU A 94 -7.75 3.35 -22.18
N ALA A 95 -6.68 2.54 -22.27
CA ALA A 95 -6.41 1.51 -21.27
C ALA A 95 -6.18 2.09 -19.86
N GLY A 96 -5.50 3.24 -19.76
CA GLY A 96 -5.35 3.95 -18.48
C GLY A 96 -6.66 4.49 -17.92
N TYR A 97 -7.54 5.00 -18.78
CA TYR A 97 -8.89 5.44 -18.41
C TYR A 97 -9.77 4.26 -17.96
N ALA A 98 -9.77 3.16 -18.71
CA ALA A 98 -10.44 1.91 -18.32
C ALA A 98 -9.93 1.40 -16.97
N ALA A 99 -8.62 1.48 -16.72
CA ALA A 99 -8.05 1.14 -15.42
C ALA A 99 -8.60 2.05 -14.30
N ALA A 100 -8.77 3.36 -14.56
CA ALA A 100 -9.35 4.30 -13.59
C ALA A 100 -10.81 3.96 -13.27
N LEU A 101 -11.61 3.61 -14.27
CA LEU A 101 -12.99 3.15 -14.10
C LEU A 101 -13.08 1.84 -13.29
N ALA A 102 -12.22 0.87 -13.60
CA ALA A 102 -12.13 -0.38 -12.83
C ALA A 102 -11.81 -0.11 -11.34
N ARG A 103 -10.99 0.91 -11.07
CA ARG A 103 -10.70 1.36 -9.70
C ARG A 103 -11.90 1.99 -9.00
N ARG A 104 -12.77 2.64 -9.75
CA ARG A 104 -14.04 3.21 -9.27
C ARG A 104 -15.19 2.19 -9.21
N ARG A 105 -14.91 0.92 -9.50
CA ARG A 105 -15.88 -0.19 -9.55
C ARG A 105 -16.88 -0.12 -10.70
N GLU A 106 -16.57 0.69 -11.72
CA GLU A 106 -17.33 0.80 -12.96
C GLU A 106 -16.88 -0.33 -13.92
N TYR A 107 -17.01 -1.58 -13.47
CA TYR A 107 -16.35 -2.74 -14.10
C TYR A 107 -16.85 -3.07 -15.50
N ARG A 108 -18.15 -2.88 -15.77
CA ARG A 108 -18.74 -3.16 -17.08
C ARG A 108 -18.12 -2.26 -18.14
N ASP A 109 -18.11 -0.95 -17.89
CA ASP A 109 -17.57 0.04 -18.82
C ASP A 109 -16.05 -0.09 -18.90
N ALA A 110 -15.37 -0.32 -17.76
CA ALA A 110 -13.94 -0.61 -17.76
C ALA A 110 -13.59 -1.82 -18.65
N TYR A 111 -14.34 -2.91 -18.55
CA TYR A 111 -14.14 -4.12 -19.36
C TYR A 111 -14.34 -3.83 -20.85
N ALA A 112 -15.42 -3.13 -21.22
CA ALA A 112 -15.69 -2.72 -22.60
C ALA A 112 -14.55 -1.86 -23.16
N LEU A 113 -14.10 -0.84 -22.41
CA LEU A 113 -13.04 0.05 -22.86
C LEU A 113 -11.66 -0.64 -22.90
N PHE A 114 -11.37 -1.61 -22.03
CA PHE A 114 -10.18 -2.44 -22.16
C PHE A 114 -10.20 -3.29 -23.44
N ARG A 115 -11.34 -3.88 -23.78
CA ARG A 115 -11.52 -4.61 -25.04
C ARG A 115 -11.31 -3.70 -26.26
N LEU A 116 -11.84 -2.47 -26.21
CA LEU A 116 -11.62 -1.49 -27.27
C LEU A 116 -10.14 -1.12 -27.38
N ALA A 117 -9.47 -0.77 -26.28
CA ALA A 117 -8.04 -0.45 -26.28
C ALA A 117 -7.18 -1.59 -26.86
N GLU A 118 -7.48 -2.82 -26.46
CA GLU A 118 -6.81 -4.02 -26.94
C GLU A 118 -7.05 -4.30 -28.43
N ARG A 119 -8.27 -4.04 -28.92
CA ARG A 119 -8.62 -4.15 -30.35
C ARG A 119 -7.88 -3.11 -31.20
N LEU A 120 -7.69 -1.89 -30.67
CA LEU A 120 -6.96 -0.82 -31.35
C LEU A 120 -5.44 -1.07 -31.36
N ASP A 121 -4.87 -1.47 -30.23
CA ASP A 121 -3.48 -1.89 -30.11
C ASP A 121 -3.32 -2.89 -28.96
N PRO A 122 -3.03 -4.18 -29.25
CA PRO A 122 -2.84 -5.19 -28.20
C PRO A 122 -1.71 -4.87 -27.21
N LYS A 123 -0.76 -3.99 -27.57
CA LYS A 123 0.35 -3.59 -26.67
C LYS A 123 -0.01 -2.41 -25.77
N SER A 124 -1.18 -1.80 -25.96
CA SER A 124 -1.64 -0.64 -25.18
C SER A 124 -1.97 -0.99 -23.73
N VAL A 125 -2.35 -2.24 -23.45
CA VAL A 125 -2.66 -2.73 -22.10
C VAL A 125 -1.38 -3.10 -21.36
N LEU A 126 -0.79 -2.10 -20.71
CA LEU A 126 0.43 -2.24 -19.93
C LEU A 126 0.29 -3.29 -18.80
N PRO A 127 1.39 -3.93 -18.34
CA PRO A 127 1.35 -4.96 -17.30
C PRO A 127 0.58 -4.58 -16.02
N GLU A 128 0.69 -3.32 -15.59
CA GLU A 128 -0.04 -2.78 -14.44
C GLU A 128 -1.56 -2.70 -14.64
N PHE A 129 -2.01 -2.59 -15.89
CA PHE A 129 -3.42 -2.52 -16.26
C PHE A 129 -4.02 -3.90 -16.55
N GLN A 130 -3.22 -4.89 -16.93
CA GLN A 130 -3.69 -6.26 -17.19
C GLN A 130 -4.39 -6.88 -15.97
N ILE A 131 -3.92 -6.60 -14.75
CA ILE A 131 -4.57 -7.03 -13.52
C ILE A 131 -5.96 -6.40 -13.39
N ARG A 132 -6.10 -5.11 -13.72
CA ARG A 132 -7.38 -4.38 -13.67
C ARG A 132 -8.33 -4.86 -14.75
N TYR A 133 -7.80 -5.22 -15.91
CA TYR A 133 -8.58 -5.84 -16.97
C TYR A 133 -9.11 -7.22 -16.55
N GLY A 134 -8.28 -8.05 -15.91
CA GLY A 134 -8.73 -9.33 -15.34
C GLY A 134 -9.81 -9.17 -14.27
N GLU A 135 -9.64 -8.20 -13.35
CA GLU A 135 -10.66 -7.88 -12.34
C GLU A 135 -11.97 -7.39 -12.99
N ALA A 136 -11.89 -6.52 -14.00
CA ALA A 136 -13.06 -5.99 -14.72
C ALA A 136 -13.76 -7.09 -15.52
N ALA A 137 -13.01 -7.96 -16.19
CA ALA A 137 -13.54 -9.12 -16.90
C ALA A 137 -14.28 -10.05 -15.95
N LEU A 138 -13.63 -10.44 -14.85
CA LEU A 138 -14.25 -11.28 -13.83
C LEU A 138 -15.55 -10.69 -13.27
N ALA A 139 -15.55 -9.39 -12.98
CA ALA A 139 -16.73 -8.71 -12.45
C ALA A 139 -17.84 -8.53 -13.51
N ALA A 140 -17.50 -8.34 -14.78
CA ALA A 140 -18.47 -8.08 -15.85
C ALA A 140 -19.04 -9.35 -16.48
N THR A 141 -18.26 -10.43 -16.56
CA THR A 141 -18.63 -11.66 -17.29
C THR A 141 -18.66 -12.91 -16.41
N GLY A 142 -18.17 -12.83 -15.17
CA GLY A 142 -17.94 -13.99 -14.32
C GLY A 142 -16.66 -14.77 -14.64
N SER A 143 -15.88 -14.34 -15.65
CA SER A 143 -14.66 -15.04 -16.07
C SER A 143 -13.51 -14.10 -16.50
N ALA A 144 -12.31 -14.40 -16.02
CA ALA A 144 -11.04 -13.81 -16.44
C ALA A 144 -10.27 -14.69 -17.45
N ALA A 145 -10.83 -15.83 -17.90
CA ALA A 145 -10.13 -16.80 -18.74
C ALA A 145 -9.54 -16.19 -20.03
N GLY A 146 -10.29 -15.34 -20.72
CA GLY A 146 -9.81 -14.66 -21.93
C GLY A 146 -8.62 -13.71 -21.68
N VAL A 147 -8.58 -13.06 -20.51
CA VAL A 147 -7.45 -12.22 -20.09
C VAL A 147 -6.25 -13.12 -19.77
N LEU A 148 -6.46 -14.23 -19.07
CA LEU A 148 -5.40 -15.18 -18.72
C LEU A 148 -4.78 -15.85 -19.95
N GLU A 149 -5.57 -16.18 -20.97
CA GLU A 149 -5.07 -16.77 -22.22
C GLU A 149 -4.15 -15.81 -22.98
N ARG A 150 -4.57 -14.54 -23.03
CA ARG A 150 -3.89 -13.48 -23.80
C ARG A 150 -2.63 -12.97 -23.11
N TYR A 151 -2.69 -12.76 -21.81
CA TYR A 151 -1.58 -12.21 -21.01
C TYR A 151 -0.85 -13.32 -20.25
N ARG A 152 -0.16 -14.21 -20.97
CA ARG A 152 0.56 -15.36 -20.39
C ARG A 152 1.55 -14.98 -19.28
N ASP A 153 2.21 -13.83 -19.45
CA ASP A 153 3.19 -13.28 -18.50
C ASP A 153 2.56 -12.41 -17.38
N LEU A 154 1.24 -12.48 -17.17
CA LEU A 154 0.59 -11.84 -16.02
C LEU A 154 1.31 -12.26 -14.73
N GLN A 155 1.53 -11.30 -13.83
CA GLN A 155 2.27 -11.53 -12.60
C GLN A 155 1.79 -12.82 -11.88
N PRO A 156 2.68 -13.81 -11.61
CA PRO A 156 2.27 -15.18 -11.25
C PRO A 156 1.25 -15.27 -10.11
N ARG A 157 1.43 -14.48 -9.04
CA ARG A 157 0.49 -14.44 -7.91
C ARG A 157 -0.93 -14.05 -8.30
N TRP A 158 -1.09 -13.13 -9.26
CA TRP A 158 -2.41 -12.72 -9.74
C TRP A 158 -2.98 -13.75 -10.69
N ARG A 159 -2.14 -14.32 -11.55
CA ARG A 159 -2.53 -15.45 -12.40
C ARG A 159 -3.10 -16.60 -11.57
N HIS A 160 -2.39 -17.07 -10.54
CA HIS A 160 -2.87 -18.15 -9.69
C HIS A 160 -4.14 -17.77 -8.91
N ALA A 161 -4.28 -16.51 -8.48
CA ALA A 161 -5.52 -16.04 -7.85
C ALA A 161 -6.71 -16.12 -8.82
N PHE A 162 -6.56 -15.63 -10.05
CA PHE A 162 -7.60 -15.74 -11.07
C PHE A 162 -7.89 -17.19 -11.42
N GLU A 163 -6.87 -18.02 -11.63
CA GLU A 163 -7.05 -19.45 -11.96
C GLU A 163 -7.79 -20.21 -10.85
N ALA A 164 -7.50 -19.92 -9.58
CA ALA A 164 -8.26 -20.46 -8.45
C ALA A 164 -9.71 -19.96 -8.49
N ASP A 165 -9.93 -18.65 -8.59
CA ASP A 165 -11.27 -18.07 -8.65
C ASP A 165 -12.12 -18.56 -9.83
N GLU A 166 -11.54 -18.79 -11.01
CA GLU A 166 -12.21 -19.39 -12.18
C GLU A 166 -12.68 -20.82 -11.90
N ALA A 167 -11.88 -21.59 -11.17
CA ALA A 167 -12.21 -22.97 -10.83
C ALA A 167 -13.17 -23.09 -9.63
N HIS A 168 -13.53 -21.99 -8.99
CA HIS A 168 -14.28 -21.98 -7.74
C HIS A 168 -15.63 -22.71 -7.87
N PRO A 169 -16.01 -23.60 -6.92
CA PRO A 169 -17.25 -24.38 -7.02
C PRO A 169 -18.52 -23.54 -7.13
N ASP A 170 -18.57 -22.44 -6.39
CA ASP A 170 -19.71 -21.52 -6.39
C ASP A 170 -19.83 -20.76 -7.74
N ARG A 171 -18.87 -20.93 -8.65
CA ARG A 171 -18.89 -20.44 -10.04
C ARG A 171 -19.04 -21.58 -11.06
N GLY A 172 -19.44 -22.77 -10.62
CA GLY A 172 -19.65 -23.95 -11.47
C GLY A 172 -18.38 -24.76 -11.76
N GLY A 173 -17.27 -24.50 -11.06
CA GLY A 173 -16.04 -25.27 -11.18
C GLY A 173 -16.01 -26.54 -10.31
N ASP A 174 -14.97 -27.35 -10.49
CA ASP A 174 -14.74 -28.57 -9.72
C ASP A 174 -14.01 -28.27 -8.40
N ALA A 175 -14.50 -28.80 -7.26
CA ALA A 175 -13.98 -28.50 -5.94
C ALA A 175 -12.54 -29.01 -5.71
N ALA A 176 -12.19 -30.18 -6.23
CA ALA A 176 -10.83 -30.70 -6.11
C ALA A 176 -9.85 -29.87 -6.94
N ALA A 177 -10.22 -29.57 -8.19
CA ALA A 177 -9.41 -28.76 -9.09
C ALA A 177 -9.28 -27.30 -8.62
N TRP A 178 -10.30 -26.76 -7.95
CA TRP A 178 -10.23 -25.48 -7.25
C TRP A 178 -9.21 -25.52 -6.13
N LEU A 179 -9.33 -26.50 -5.23
CA LEU A 179 -8.50 -26.60 -4.05
C LEU A 179 -7.02 -26.74 -4.42
N GLU A 180 -6.68 -27.53 -5.44
CA GLU A 180 -5.31 -27.62 -5.95
C GLU A 180 -4.76 -26.26 -6.42
N ARG A 181 -5.56 -25.50 -7.19
CA ARG A 181 -5.16 -24.16 -7.63
C ARG A 181 -5.05 -23.19 -6.45
N PHE A 182 -5.93 -23.32 -5.46
CA PHE A 182 -5.90 -22.50 -4.26
C PHE A 182 -4.68 -22.81 -3.38
N ARG A 183 -4.27 -24.07 -3.25
CA ARG A 183 -3.00 -24.48 -2.60
C ARG A 183 -1.79 -23.87 -3.31
N VAL A 184 -1.77 -23.89 -4.65
CA VAL A 184 -0.71 -23.25 -5.45
C VAL A 184 -0.69 -21.73 -5.24
N PHE A 185 -1.85 -21.08 -5.29
CA PHE A 185 -1.96 -19.64 -5.06
C PHE A 185 -1.50 -19.25 -3.65
N THR A 186 -1.88 -20.03 -2.64
CA THR A 186 -1.54 -19.75 -1.25
C THR A 186 -0.10 -20.12 -0.87
N GLY A 187 0.52 -21.03 -1.63
CA GLY A 187 1.79 -21.65 -1.25
C GLY A 187 1.65 -22.58 -0.05
N MET A 188 0.44 -23.05 0.25
CA MET A 188 0.14 -23.96 1.35
C MET A 188 -0.32 -25.31 0.78
N PRO A 189 0.60 -26.25 0.50
CA PRO A 189 0.28 -27.50 -0.19
C PRO A 189 -0.61 -28.44 0.62
N ASP A 190 -0.68 -28.27 1.93
CA ASP A 190 -1.44 -29.07 2.89
C ASP A 190 -2.75 -28.39 3.35
N LEU A 191 -3.06 -27.18 2.84
CA LEU A 191 -4.27 -26.41 3.12
C LEU A 191 -5.54 -27.06 2.57
N ASP A 192 -6.49 -27.38 3.44
CA ASP A 192 -7.70 -28.13 3.10
C ASP A 192 -8.97 -27.43 3.62
N VAL A 193 -10.13 -27.86 3.14
CA VAL A 193 -11.44 -27.35 3.58
C VAL A 193 -12.32 -28.54 3.96
N ALA A 194 -12.63 -28.67 5.25
CA ALA A 194 -13.45 -29.77 5.75
C ALA A 194 -14.85 -29.77 5.10
N GLU A 195 -15.42 -30.95 4.87
CA GLU A 195 -16.82 -31.07 4.42
C GLU A 195 -17.80 -30.51 5.46
N GLY A 196 -18.98 -30.10 5.00
CA GLY A 196 -20.05 -29.58 5.86
C GLY A 196 -20.60 -28.22 5.43
N ASP A 197 -21.54 -27.73 6.24
CA ASP A 197 -22.27 -26.48 6.01
C ASP A 197 -21.48 -25.25 6.49
N GLY A 198 -21.92 -24.07 6.04
CA GLY A 198 -21.36 -22.78 6.44
C GLY A 198 -20.18 -22.30 5.57
N PRO A 199 -19.61 -21.13 5.91
CA PRO A 199 -18.53 -20.53 5.14
C PRO A 199 -17.33 -21.46 4.98
N ARG A 200 -16.74 -21.50 3.77
CA ARG A 200 -15.53 -22.30 3.51
C ARG A 200 -14.37 -21.86 4.40
N PHE A 201 -14.29 -20.55 4.70
CA PHE A 201 -13.27 -20.01 5.60
C PHE A 201 -13.34 -20.62 7.01
N ASP A 202 -14.54 -20.83 7.57
CA ASP A 202 -14.69 -21.40 8.92
C ASP A 202 -14.35 -22.90 8.99
N ARG A 203 -14.19 -23.55 7.83
CA ARG A 203 -13.83 -24.96 7.67
C ARG A 203 -12.39 -25.17 7.21
N LEU A 204 -11.59 -24.10 7.18
CA LEU A 204 -10.17 -24.18 6.86
C LEU A 204 -9.43 -25.08 7.85
N GLN A 205 -8.69 -26.03 7.31
CA GLN A 205 -7.79 -26.90 8.04
C GLN A 205 -6.47 -27.04 7.26
N ALA A 206 -5.49 -27.70 7.86
CA ALA A 206 -4.29 -28.12 7.14
C ALA A 206 -3.90 -29.52 7.58
N GLY A 207 -2.98 -30.14 6.84
CA GLY A 207 -2.41 -31.44 7.17
C GLY A 207 -1.82 -31.48 8.59
N PRO A 208 -1.63 -32.69 9.16
CA PRO A 208 -1.09 -32.85 10.50
C PRO A 208 0.28 -32.18 10.59
N ALA A 209 0.46 -31.32 11.60
CA ALA A 209 1.74 -30.73 11.93
C ALA A 209 2.29 -31.39 13.20
N GLU A 210 3.51 -31.91 13.13
CA GLU A 210 4.14 -32.55 14.28
C GLU A 210 4.32 -31.56 15.43
N ALA A 211 4.04 -32.01 16.65
CA ALA A 211 4.20 -31.19 17.84
C ALA A 211 5.67 -30.83 18.05
N VAL A 212 5.99 -29.54 18.04
CA VAL A 212 7.31 -29.01 18.34
C VAL A 212 7.35 -28.54 19.79
N SER A 213 8.18 -29.19 20.60
CA SER A 213 8.43 -28.79 21.99
C SER A 213 9.28 -27.53 22.03
N GLY A 214 8.61 -26.40 22.29
CA GLY A 214 9.23 -25.08 22.38
C GLY A 214 9.90 -24.77 23.72
N ALA A 215 10.65 -25.72 24.30
CA ALA A 215 11.18 -25.65 25.66
C ALA A 215 11.73 -24.25 26.03
N GLN A 216 11.28 -23.71 27.16
CA GLN A 216 11.63 -22.38 27.73
C GLN A 216 11.41 -21.15 26.81
N ARG A 217 10.86 -21.31 25.61
CA ARG A 217 10.66 -20.25 24.62
C ARG A 217 9.18 -20.05 24.30
N ARG A 218 8.43 -19.67 25.33
CA ARG A 218 6.99 -19.43 25.21
C ARG A 218 6.71 -18.31 24.19
N ILE A 219 5.69 -18.50 23.35
CA ILE A 219 5.18 -17.47 22.45
C ILE A 219 3.86 -16.94 22.99
N SER A 220 3.75 -15.63 23.21
CA SER A 220 2.48 -14.97 23.53
C SER A 220 1.79 -14.54 22.23
N VAL A 221 0.59 -15.05 21.98
CA VAL A 221 -0.27 -14.60 20.87
C VAL A 221 -1.26 -13.58 21.44
N ILE A 222 -1.30 -12.39 20.85
CA ILE A 222 -2.25 -11.33 21.20
C ILE A 222 -3.41 -11.37 20.22
N MET A 223 -4.63 -11.47 20.72
CA MET A 223 -5.86 -11.39 19.93
C MET A 223 -6.82 -10.40 20.60
N THR A 224 -7.25 -9.38 19.87
CA THR A 224 -8.21 -8.38 20.38
C THR A 224 -9.54 -8.53 19.67
N CYS A 225 -10.64 -8.46 20.40
CA CYS A 225 -11.98 -8.49 19.82
C CYS A 225 -12.87 -7.39 20.41
N TYR A 226 -13.91 -7.02 19.67
CA TYR A 226 -14.99 -6.15 20.13
C TYR A 226 -16.28 -6.60 19.45
N ARG A 227 -17.32 -6.87 20.24
CA ARG A 227 -18.59 -7.46 19.81
C ARG A 227 -18.37 -8.74 18.99
N PRO A 228 -17.63 -9.74 19.52
CA PRO A 228 -17.27 -10.93 18.76
C PRO A 228 -18.50 -11.75 18.34
N ASP A 229 -18.38 -12.41 17.20
CA ASP A 229 -19.32 -13.42 16.70
C ASP A 229 -18.62 -14.80 16.59
N GLU A 230 -19.31 -15.79 16.01
CA GLU A 230 -18.80 -17.16 15.89
C GLU A 230 -17.51 -17.27 15.05
N THR A 231 -17.14 -16.23 14.27
CA THR A 231 -15.87 -16.21 13.52
C THR A 231 -14.66 -16.24 14.44
N LEU A 232 -14.82 -15.76 15.69
CA LEU A 232 -13.81 -15.83 16.75
C LEU A 232 -13.28 -17.26 16.96
N PHE A 233 -14.16 -18.25 16.86
CA PHE A 233 -13.76 -19.64 17.09
C PHE A 233 -12.83 -20.17 16.00
N THR A 234 -12.95 -19.68 14.77
CA THR A 234 -12.04 -20.08 13.67
C THR A 234 -10.63 -19.58 13.92
N ALA A 235 -10.49 -18.32 14.35
CA ALA A 235 -9.18 -17.77 14.71
C ALA A 235 -8.56 -18.51 15.91
N ILE A 236 -9.32 -18.73 16.98
CA ILE A 236 -8.83 -19.42 18.18
C ILE A 236 -8.45 -20.88 17.86
N ARG A 237 -9.29 -21.63 17.14
CA ARG A 237 -8.97 -23.02 16.75
C ARG A 237 -7.67 -23.09 15.94
N SER A 238 -7.40 -22.09 15.09
CA SER A 238 -6.15 -22.02 14.32
C SER A 238 -4.91 -21.80 15.20
N VAL A 239 -5.06 -21.09 16.34
CA VAL A 239 -4.00 -20.96 17.36
C VAL A 239 -3.86 -22.25 18.18
N VAL A 240 -4.97 -22.90 18.53
CA VAL A 240 -4.97 -24.17 19.26
C VAL A 240 -4.26 -25.27 18.47
N ALA A 241 -4.45 -25.29 17.15
CA ALA A 241 -3.83 -26.25 16.23
C ALA A 241 -2.35 -25.99 15.94
N GLN A 242 -1.71 -24.97 16.54
CA GLN A 242 -0.30 -24.66 16.25
C GLN A 242 0.61 -25.82 16.65
N SER A 243 1.58 -26.13 15.79
CA SER A 243 2.57 -27.19 15.99
C SER A 243 3.52 -26.88 17.14
N TRP A 244 3.93 -25.62 17.28
CA TRP A 244 4.68 -25.14 18.44
C TRP A 244 3.78 -25.21 19.68
N GLN A 245 4.08 -26.07 20.66
CA GLN A 245 3.13 -26.31 21.78
C GLN A 245 3.24 -25.33 22.95
N ASN A 246 4.38 -24.64 23.09
CA ASN A 246 4.61 -23.71 24.19
C ASN A 246 4.16 -22.29 23.82
N TRP A 247 2.86 -22.03 23.90
CA TRP A 247 2.26 -20.72 23.70
C TRP A 247 1.26 -20.36 24.80
N GLU A 248 0.90 -19.08 24.87
CA GLU A 248 -0.30 -18.58 25.57
C GLU A 248 -1.07 -17.66 24.62
N LEU A 249 -2.41 -17.63 24.72
CA LEU A 249 -3.25 -16.71 23.97
C LEU A 249 -3.84 -15.68 24.93
N LEU A 250 -3.52 -14.40 24.72
CA LEU A 250 -4.13 -13.29 25.43
C LEU A 250 -5.29 -12.77 24.59
N LEU A 251 -6.50 -13.21 24.92
CA LEU A 251 -7.74 -12.73 24.31
C LEU A 251 -8.20 -11.49 25.05
N VAL A 252 -8.18 -10.33 24.40
CA VAL A 252 -8.57 -9.05 24.99
C VAL A 252 -9.86 -8.54 24.35
N ASP A 253 -10.93 -8.54 25.14
CA ASP A 253 -12.20 -7.91 24.82
C ASP A 253 -12.13 -6.40 25.08
N ASP A 254 -12.28 -5.59 24.03
CA ASP A 254 -12.27 -4.12 24.06
C ASP A 254 -13.64 -3.56 24.50
N ALA A 255 -14.09 -4.01 25.67
CA ALA A 255 -15.33 -3.64 26.36
C ALA A 255 -16.62 -3.96 25.59
N SER A 256 -16.79 -5.23 25.14
CA SER A 256 -18.08 -5.70 24.63
C SER A 256 -19.14 -5.75 25.72
N GLY A 257 -20.41 -5.59 25.33
CA GLY A 257 -21.56 -5.65 26.23
C GLY A 257 -21.75 -7.03 26.91
N PRO A 258 -22.56 -7.11 27.99
CA PRO A 258 -22.84 -8.36 28.70
C PRO A 258 -23.35 -9.50 27.82
N GLU A 259 -24.06 -9.19 26.74
CA GLU A 259 -24.60 -10.14 25.76
C GLU A 259 -23.52 -10.97 25.05
N TYR A 260 -22.27 -10.49 25.02
CA TYR A 260 -21.12 -11.22 24.47
C TYR A 260 -20.40 -12.08 25.52
N GLY A 261 -20.89 -12.12 26.76
CA GLY A 261 -20.25 -12.85 27.86
C GLY A 261 -20.15 -14.36 27.61
N GLU A 262 -21.21 -14.97 27.04
CA GLU A 262 -21.25 -16.40 26.76
C GLU A 262 -20.23 -16.81 25.69
N ILE A 263 -20.18 -16.08 24.57
CA ILE A 263 -19.24 -16.38 23.49
C ILE A 263 -17.78 -16.20 23.94
N LEU A 264 -17.50 -15.18 24.75
CA LEU A 264 -16.17 -14.96 25.33
C LEU A 264 -15.79 -16.07 26.32
N ALA A 265 -16.73 -16.55 27.14
CA ALA A 265 -16.49 -17.66 28.06
C ALA A 265 -16.22 -18.97 27.31
N ARG A 266 -17.02 -19.27 26.27
CA ARG A 266 -16.80 -20.42 25.38
C ARG A 266 -15.43 -20.34 24.69
N ALA A 267 -15.06 -19.16 24.19
CA ALA A 267 -13.78 -18.91 23.54
C ALA A 267 -12.60 -19.17 24.49
N ALA A 268 -12.68 -18.70 25.74
CA ALA A 268 -11.66 -18.94 26.75
C ALA A 268 -11.59 -20.41 27.20
N ALA A 269 -12.71 -21.13 27.16
CA ALA A 269 -12.78 -22.54 27.55
C ALA A 269 -12.26 -23.52 26.47
N LEU A 270 -11.93 -23.05 25.27
CA LEU A 270 -11.42 -23.92 24.19
C LEU A 270 -10.06 -24.55 24.50
N ASP A 271 -9.22 -23.88 25.29
CA ASP A 271 -7.90 -24.38 25.67
C ASP A 271 -7.42 -23.66 26.95
N GLU A 272 -6.82 -24.40 27.89
CA GLU A 272 -6.35 -23.86 29.18
C GLU A 272 -5.26 -22.79 29.05
N ARG A 273 -4.59 -22.71 27.90
CA ARG A 273 -3.56 -21.69 27.59
C ARG A 273 -4.16 -20.34 27.20
N ILE A 274 -5.49 -20.22 27.12
CA ILE A 274 -6.19 -18.99 26.76
C ILE A 274 -6.52 -18.18 28.01
N ARG A 275 -6.13 -16.91 28.01
CA ARG A 275 -6.39 -15.94 29.09
C ARG A 275 -7.25 -14.81 28.55
N LEU A 276 -8.48 -14.70 29.05
CA LEU A 276 -9.41 -13.62 28.72
C LEU A 276 -9.19 -12.40 29.61
N PHE A 277 -9.08 -11.22 28.99
CA PHE A 277 -9.10 -9.92 29.65
C PHE A 277 -10.23 -9.08 29.08
N ARG A 278 -10.99 -8.42 29.94
CA ARG A 278 -12.04 -7.48 29.52
C ARG A 278 -11.64 -6.07 29.92
N LEU A 279 -11.59 -5.16 28.95
CA LEU A 279 -11.33 -3.75 29.22
C LEU A 279 -12.58 -3.07 29.80
N PRO A 280 -12.40 -2.03 30.65
CA PRO A 280 -13.52 -1.30 31.24
C PRO A 280 -14.23 -0.38 30.24
N GLU A 281 -13.54 0.05 29.19
CA GLU A 281 -14.05 0.94 28.16
C GLU A 281 -13.51 0.56 26.78
N ASN A 282 -14.25 0.92 25.73
CA ASN A 282 -13.83 0.66 24.37
C ASN A 282 -12.82 1.71 23.93
N SER A 283 -11.54 1.37 24.02
CA SER A 283 -10.44 2.29 23.75
C SER A 283 -9.73 2.00 22.41
N GLY A 284 -10.14 0.93 21.72
CA GLY A 284 -9.63 0.54 20.40
C GLY A 284 -8.54 -0.53 20.46
N THR A 285 -8.34 -1.23 19.33
CA THR A 285 -7.48 -2.42 19.24
C THR A 285 -6.05 -2.20 19.75
N TYR A 286 -5.44 -1.03 19.57
CA TYR A 286 -4.04 -0.84 19.98
C TYR A 286 -3.86 -0.62 21.47
N ARG A 287 -4.86 -0.04 22.15
CA ARG A 287 -4.88 -0.02 23.62
C ARG A 287 -5.12 -1.41 24.18
N ALA A 288 -6.01 -2.20 23.57
CA ALA A 288 -6.19 -3.60 23.91
C ALA A 288 -4.92 -4.45 23.67
N ARG A 289 -4.19 -4.21 22.57
CA ARG A 289 -2.89 -4.84 22.30
C ARG A 289 -1.83 -4.41 23.30
N ASN A 290 -1.81 -3.15 23.73
CA ASN A 290 -0.90 -2.66 24.78
C ASN A 290 -1.18 -3.32 26.13
N ARG A 291 -2.47 -3.48 26.50
CA ARG A 291 -2.88 -4.24 27.68
C ARG A 291 -2.36 -5.68 27.63
N ALA A 292 -2.53 -6.36 26.49
CA ALA A 292 -1.98 -7.70 26.32
C ALA A 292 -0.45 -7.71 26.40
N LEU A 293 0.23 -6.76 25.74
CA LEU A 293 1.69 -6.69 25.72
C LEU A 293 2.29 -6.45 27.12
N LEU A 294 1.56 -5.79 28.03
CA LEU A 294 1.92 -5.69 29.45
C LEU A 294 1.85 -7.06 30.17
N GLU A 295 0.88 -7.89 29.79
CA GLU A 295 0.55 -9.18 30.43
C GLU A 295 1.24 -10.39 29.80
N CYS A 296 1.88 -10.21 28.64
CA CYS A 296 2.64 -11.26 27.93
C CYS A 296 3.78 -11.79 28.79
N LYS A 297 3.87 -13.12 28.88
CA LYS A 297 4.95 -13.87 29.56
C LYS A 297 5.86 -14.62 28.58
N GLY A 298 5.56 -14.56 27.28
CA GLY A 298 6.34 -15.18 26.23
C GLY A 298 7.67 -14.47 25.99
N VAL A 299 8.70 -15.24 25.67
CA VAL A 299 9.99 -14.74 25.14
C VAL A 299 9.77 -14.03 23.80
N PHE A 300 8.81 -14.54 23.03
CA PHE A 300 8.35 -13.93 21.79
C PHE A 300 6.88 -13.53 21.91
N THR A 301 6.49 -12.47 21.21
CA THR A 301 5.10 -12.02 21.08
C THR A 301 4.75 -11.90 19.61
N THR A 302 3.52 -12.24 19.26
CA THR A 302 2.92 -12.04 17.93
C THR A 302 1.44 -11.69 18.07
N GLY A 303 0.76 -11.36 16.97
CA GLY A 303 -0.68 -11.11 16.97
C GLY A 303 -1.42 -11.84 15.86
N LEU A 304 -2.70 -12.12 16.12
CA LEU A 304 -3.66 -12.61 15.14
C LEU A 304 -4.96 -11.84 15.34
N ASP A 305 -5.56 -11.36 14.24
CA ASP A 305 -6.89 -10.71 14.33
C ASP A 305 -7.95 -11.78 14.58
N SER A 306 -9.04 -11.42 15.28
CA SER A 306 -10.02 -12.38 15.80
C SER A 306 -10.86 -13.10 14.74
N ASP A 307 -10.75 -12.70 13.48
CA ASP A 307 -11.48 -13.22 12.33
C ASP A 307 -10.56 -13.87 11.27
N ASP A 308 -9.24 -13.89 11.52
CA ASP A 308 -8.25 -14.46 10.62
C ASP A 308 -7.94 -15.92 10.94
N TRP A 309 -7.45 -16.66 9.93
CA TRP A 309 -6.96 -18.02 10.11
C TRP A 309 -5.44 -18.10 9.96
N ALA A 310 -4.77 -18.82 10.86
CA ALA A 310 -3.34 -19.08 10.80
C ALA A 310 -3.02 -20.56 10.52
N HIS A 311 -2.07 -20.80 9.63
CA HIS A 311 -1.57 -22.13 9.32
C HIS A 311 -1.00 -22.82 10.57
N PRO A 312 -1.21 -24.14 10.81
CA PRO A 312 -0.69 -24.85 11.98
C PRO A 312 0.83 -24.73 12.19
N ARG A 313 1.58 -24.51 11.11
CA ARG A 313 3.04 -24.32 11.15
C ARG A 313 3.48 -22.85 11.27
N TRP A 314 2.56 -21.92 11.50
CA TRP A 314 2.84 -20.49 11.55
C TRP A 314 3.86 -20.14 12.63
N LEU A 315 3.59 -20.51 13.88
CA LEU A 315 4.44 -20.14 15.03
C LEU A 315 5.84 -20.75 14.92
N GLU A 316 5.96 -22.05 14.61
CA GLU A 316 7.25 -22.73 14.52
C GLU A 316 8.14 -22.13 13.41
N ARG A 317 7.55 -21.82 12.25
CA ARG A 317 8.31 -21.35 11.09
C ARG A 317 8.69 -19.89 11.25
N GLN A 318 7.84 -19.10 11.89
CA GLN A 318 8.12 -17.70 12.13
C GLN A 318 9.16 -17.49 13.25
N VAL A 319 9.18 -18.34 14.27
CA VAL A 319 10.14 -18.24 15.39
C VAL A 319 11.51 -18.86 15.07
N ALA A 320 11.57 -19.90 14.21
CA ALA A 320 12.78 -20.64 13.89
C ALA A 320 14.03 -19.77 13.60
N PRO A 321 13.98 -18.75 12.71
CA PRO A 321 15.14 -17.91 12.46
C PRO A 321 15.54 -17.05 13.68
N MET A 322 14.58 -16.63 14.52
CA MET A 322 14.89 -15.88 15.75
C MET A 322 15.53 -16.79 16.81
N VAL A 323 15.13 -18.05 16.85
CA VAL A 323 15.78 -19.08 17.67
C VAL A 323 17.22 -19.30 17.25
N ALA A 324 17.47 -19.38 15.94
CA ALA A 324 18.80 -19.61 15.38
C ALA A 324 19.74 -18.39 15.54
N ASP A 325 19.18 -17.18 15.54
CA ASP A 325 19.92 -15.93 15.57
C ASP A 325 19.38 -14.98 16.65
N PRO A 326 20.05 -14.89 17.83
CA PRO A 326 19.70 -13.96 18.88
C PRO A 326 19.68 -12.48 18.47
N ALA A 327 20.38 -12.10 17.40
CA ALA A 327 20.40 -10.72 16.90
C ALA A 327 19.11 -10.34 16.16
N LEU A 328 18.29 -11.31 15.74
CA LEU A 328 16.97 -11.04 15.19
C LEU A 328 15.99 -10.68 16.31
N VAL A 329 15.40 -9.49 16.18
CA VAL A 329 14.38 -8.98 17.10
C VAL A 329 12.99 -9.16 16.54
N MET A 330 12.81 -9.18 15.21
CA MET A 330 11.50 -9.31 14.57
C MET A 330 11.54 -10.17 13.30
N THR A 331 10.54 -11.02 13.13
CA THR A 331 10.22 -11.71 11.87
C THR A 331 8.80 -11.43 11.42
N PHE A 332 8.56 -11.48 10.11
CA PHE A 332 7.22 -11.37 9.54
C PHE A 332 7.12 -12.06 8.19
N ALA A 333 5.91 -12.43 7.81
CA ALA A 333 5.59 -13.09 6.54
C ALA A 333 4.54 -12.28 5.77
N ASN A 334 4.19 -12.78 4.58
CA ASN A 334 3.02 -12.29 3.88
C ASN A 334 1.73 -12.93 4.44
N CYS A 335 0.61 -12.28 4.15
CA CYS A 335 -0.73 -12.82 4.26
C CYS A 335 -1.37 -12.84 2.87
N ILE A 336 -2.44 -13.62 2.75
CA ILE A 336 -3.37 -13.57 1.63
C ILE A 336 -4.73 -13.11 2.14
N ARG A 337 -5.42 -12.29 1.37
CA ARG A 337 -6.78 -11.83 1.69
C ARG A 337 -7.79 -12.58 0.85
N VAL A 338 -8.79 -13.14 1.51
CA VAL A 338 -9.86 -13.89 0.86
C VAL A 338 -11.22 -13.54 1.48
N ARG A 339 -12.30 -13.75 0.74
CA ARG A 339 -13.66 -13.71 1.28
C ARG A 339 -13.97 -14.95 2.10
N GLU A 340 -15.14 -14.96 2.72
CA GLU A 340 -15.67 -16.09 3.48
C GLU A 340 -15.85 -17.37 2.64
N ASP A 341 -16.03 -17.22 1.33
CA ASP A 341 -16.07 -18.30 0.35
C ASP A 341 -14.66 -18.74 -0.12
N LEU A 342 -13.59 -18.08 0.33
CA LEU A 342 -12.21 -18.31 -0.11
C LEU A 342 -11.88 -17.87 -1.55
N THR A 343 -12.74 -17.08 -2.19
CA THR A 343 -12.31 -16.33 -3.38
C THR A 343 -11.18 -15.38 -3.02
N ALA A 344 -10.17 -15.27 -3.88
CA ALA A 344 -8.96 -14.50 -3.66
C ALA A 344 -8.97 -13.16 -4.39
N VAL A 345 -9.58 -13.11 -5.58
CA VAL A 345 -9.65 -11.87 -6.34
C VAL A 345 -10.78 -11.03 -5.79
N HIS A 346 -10.38 -9.94 -5.14
CA HIS A 346 -11.30 -8.90 -4.73
C HIS A 346 -10.90 -7.64 -5.43
N THR A 347 -11.85 -7.12 -6.19
CA THR A 347 -11.65 -5.93 -6.95
C THR A 347 -11.12 -4.81 -6.05
N GLY A 348 -9.84 -4.53 -6.24
CA GLY A 348 -9.17 -3.41 -5.58
C GLY A 348 -8.38 -3.60 -4.32
N ARG A 349 -8.23 -4.82 -3.80
CA ARG A 349 -7.23 -5.10 -2.78
C ARG A 349 -6.11 -5.97 -3.35
N PRO A 350 -4.84 -5.70 -3.00
CA PRO A 350 -3.78 -6.65 -3.32
C PRO A 350 -4.08 -8.02 -2.70
N VAL A 351 -3.99 -9.08 -3.50
CA VAL A 351 -4.26 -10.46 -3.08
C VAL A 351 -3.28 -10.97 -2.03
N GLN A 352 -2.05 -10.44 -2.02
CA GLN A 352 -0.99 -10.83 -1.09
C GLN A 352 -0.17 -9.61 -0.66
N GLY A 353 0.19 -9.54 0.62
CA GLY A 353 1.02 -8.45 1.15
C GLY A 353 1.60 -8.76 2.53
N PRO A 354 2.54 -7.95 3.04
CA PRO A 354 3.09 -8.13 4.38
C PRO A 354 1.99 -8.02 5.45
N ARG A 355 2.03 -8.87 6.48
CA ARG A 355 1.08 -8.81 7.60
C ARG A 355 1.67 -8.08 8.80
N SER A 356 1.29 -6.82 8.98
CA SER A 356 1.72 -5.96 10.11
C SER A 356 1.18 -6.38 11.46
N THR A 357 -0.02 -6.98 11.52
CA THR A 357 -0.63 -7.42 12.79
C THR A 357 -0.05 -8.73 13.34
N SER A 358 0.63 -9.50 12.49
CA SER A 358 1.24 -10.81 12.78
C SER A 358 2.77 -10.79 12.69
N VAL A 359 3.38 -9.62 12.92
CA VAL A 359 4.83 -9.57 13.19
C VAL A 359 5.10 -10.32 14.49
N MET A 360 6.14 -11.14 14.49
CA MET A 360 6.63 -11.82 15.68
C MET A 360 7.89 -11.11 16.14
N PHE A 361 8.00 -10.84 17.44
CA PHE A 361 9.13 -10.11 17.99
C PHE A 361 9.55 -10.62 19.36
N ARG A 362 10.79 -10.32 19.76
CA ARG A 362 11.28 -10.57 21.13
C ARG A 362 10.61 -9.61 22.10
N THR A 363 9.91 -10.15 23.08
CA THR A 363 9.05 -9.35 23.98
C THR A 363 9.85 -8.33 24.79
N GLU A 364 10.89 -8.78 25.50
CA GLU A 364 11.68 -7.94 26.41
C GLU A 364 12.47 -6.84 25.67
N PRO A 365 13.29 -7.11 24.64
CA PRO A 365 13.97 -6.05 23.90
C PRO A 365 13.04 -4.98 23.32
N VAL A 366 11.85 -5.40 22.85
CA VAL A 366 10.83 -4.46 22.35
C VAL A 366 10.26 -3.63 23.49
N ARG A 367 9.85 -4.26 24.59
CA ARG A 367 9.28 -3.56 25.75
C ARG A 367 10.26 -2.54 26.34
N GLU A 368 11.55 -2.85 26.39
CA GLU A 368 12.58 -1.97 26.95
C GLU A 368 12.98 -0.81 26.04
N ARG A 369 13.13 -1.06 24.73
CA ARG A 369 13.75 -0.08 23.81
C ARG A 369 12.79 0.61 22.86
N MET A 370 11.67 -0.04 22.54
CA MET A 370 10.69 0.44 21.57
C MET A 370 9.32 0.70 22.21
N GLY A 371 9.04 0.07 23.35
CA GLY A 371 7.79 0.21 24.08
C GLY A 371 6.60 -0.42 23.37
N TYR A 372 5.51 0.33 23.25
CA TYR A 372 4.17 -0.16 22.96
C TYR A 372 3.62 0.35 21.62
N PHE A 373 2.47 -0.16 21.17
CA PHE A 373 1.79 0.40 20.00
C PHE A 373 1.34 1.85 20.28
N ASP A 374 1.27 2.69 19.24
CA ASP A 374 0.61 3.99 19.36
C ASP A 374 -0.85 3.77 19.74
N ALA A 375 -1.27 4.35 20.86
CA ALA A 375 -2.53 4.10 21.56
C ALA A 375 -3.75 4.71 20.84
N LEU A 376 -3.81 4.47 19.53
CA LEU A 376 -4.80 4.90 18.57
C LEU A 376 -5.90 3.86 18.42
N ARG A 377 -6.99 4.24 17.74
CA ARG A 377 -8.04 3.29 17.37
C ARG A 377 -7.71 2.53 16.10
N LYS A 378 -6.96 3.14 15.18
CA LYS A 378 -6.69 2.59 13.84
C LYS A 378 -5.27 2.91 13.33
N GLY A 379 -4.68 1.96 12.60
CA GLY A 379 -3.46 2.13 11.80
C GLY A 379 -2.09 2.00 12.50
N ALA A 380 -2.02 1.80 13.82
CA ALA A 380 -0.76 1.73 14.54
C ALA A 380 0.03 0.42 14.33
N ASP A 381 -0.55 -0.63 13.76
CA ASP A 381 0.15 -1.87 13.41
C ASP A 381 1.26 -1.63 12.38
N THR A 382 0.95 -0.80 11.39
CA THR A 382 1.86 -0.42 10.31
C THR A 382 3.00 0.44 10.86
N GLU A 383 2.67 1.39 11.73
CA GLU A 383 3.65 2.21 12.45
C GLU A 383 4.61 1.31 13.24
N PHE A 384 4.06 0.46 14.10
CA PHE A 384 4.80 -0.44 14.97
C PHE A 384 5.74 -1.34 14.17
N HIS A 385 5.24 -2.02 13.13
CA HIS A 385 6.05 -2.85 12.23
C HIS A 385 7.26 -2.06 11.67
N PHE A 386 7.04 -0.87 11.13
CA PHE A 386 8.13 -0.13 10.51
C PHE A 386 9.10 0.51 11.52
N ARG A 387 8.68 0.78 12.77
CA ARG A 387 9.52 1.36 13.82
C ARG A 387 10.65 0.43 14.27
N PHE A 388 10.48 -0.89 14.16
CA PHE A 388 11.55 -1.86 14.46
C PHE A 388 12.88 -1.55 13.78
N LYS A 389 12.86 -1.24 12.48
CA LYS A 389 14.08 -0.93 11.73
C LYS A 389 14.75 0.36 12.20
N ALA A 390 13.96 1.32 12.67
CA ALA A 390 14.48 2.58 13.21
C ALA A 390 15.16 2.38 14.57
N VAL A 391 14.60 1.52 15.44
CA VAL A 391 15.10 1.28 16.80
C VAL A 391 16.21 0.23 16.88
N PHE A 392 16.06 -0.88 16.17
CA PHE A 392 16.97 -2.04 16.26
C PHE A 392 17.91 -2.18 15.05
N GLY A 393 17.68 -1.40 14.00
CA GLY A 393 18.44 -1.48 12.75
C GLY A 393 17.93 -2.56 11.79
N ASN A 394 18.28 -2.44 10.52
CA ASN A 394 17.78 -3.30 9.45
C ASN A 394 18.10 -4.79 9.63
N ARG A 395 19.25 -5.12 10.23
CA ARG A 395 19.69 -6.51 10.42
C ARG A 395 18.88 -7.27 11.48
N ALA A 396 18.22 -6.56 12.38
CA ALA A 396 17.39 -7.14 13.43
C ALA A 396 16.00 -7.57 12.93
N VAL A 397 15.65 -7.26 11.67
CA VAL A 397 14.32 -7.49 11.10
C VAL A 397 14.42 -8.38 9.88
N ARG A 398 13.70 -9.52 9.88
CA ARG A 398 13.73 -10.49 8.77
C ARG A 398 12.34 -10.74 8.21
N LYS A 399 12.16 -10.48 6.90
CA LYS A 399 11.00 -10.96 6.15
C LYS A 399 11.25 -12.41 5.74
N LEU A 400 10.30 -13.29 6.00
CA LEU A 400 10.30 -14.67 5.53
C LEU A 400 9.80 -14.66 4.08
N GLN A 401 10.74 -14.68 3.15
CA GLN A 401 10.45 -14.51 1.71
C GLN A 401 9.72 -15.74 1.17
N GLY A 402 8.68 -15.51 0.38
CA GLY A 402 7.85 -16.58 -0.18
C GLY A 402 6.83 -17.19 0.80
N GLU A 403 6.99 -16.95 2.11
CA GLU A 403 6.11 -17.52 3.13
C GLU A 403 4.79 -16.77 3.26
N VAL A 404 3.70 -17.52 3.32
CA VAL A 404 2.36 -17.08 3.72
C VAL A 404 1.89 -17.97 4.85
N PHE A 405 1.49 -17.37 5.96
CA PHE A 405 1.00 -18.13 7.13
C PHE A 405 -0.42 -17.81 7.53
N THR A 406 -0.96 -16.69 7.05
CA THR A 406 -2.27 -16.19 7.47
C THR A 406 -3.15 -15.94 6.26
N LEU A 407 -4.37 -16.46 6.34
CA LEU A 407 -5.48 -16.07 5.49
C LEU A 407 -6.29 -15.03 6.25
N VAL A 408 -6.42 -13.85 5.65
CA VAL A 408 -7.11 -12.70 6.22
C VAL A 408 -8.53 -12.69 5.70
N ARG A 409 -9.49 -12.73 6.62
CA ARG A 409 -10.92 -12.72 6.26
C ARG A 409 -11.31 -11.32 5.81
N LEU A 410 -11.98 -11.24 4.65
CA LEU A 410 -12.63 -10.03 4.19
C LEU A 410 -14.14 -10.18 4.33
N SER A 411 -14.65 -9.71 5.47
CA SER A 411 -16.09 -9.50 5.69
C SER A 411 -16.53 -8.12 5.17
N GLY A 412 -17.85 -7.90 5.04
CA GLY A 412 -18.41 -6.61 4.59
C GLY A 412 -18.04 -5.43 5.50
N ASP A 413 -17.93 -5.67 6.81
CA ASP A 413 -17.82 -4.64 7.84
C ASP A 413 -16.44 -4.60 8.54
N THR A 414 -15.34 -4.75 7.79
CA THR A 414 -13.99 -4.60 8.41
C THR A 414 -13.77 -3.19 8.99
N LEU A 415 -13.00 -3.06 10.08
CA LEU A 415 -12.67 -1.78 10.73
C LEU A 415 -12.09 -0.71 9.76
N THR A 416 -11.49 -1.14 8.66
CA THR A 416 -10.86 -0.28 7.65
C THR A 416 -11.64 -0.18 6.34
N SER A 417 -12.83 -0.78 6.21
CA SER A 417 -13.61 -0.80 4.96
C SER A 417 -13.97 0.60 4.47
N SER A 418 -14.29 1.52 5.38
CA SER A 418 -14.59 2.93 5.07
C SER A 418 -13.37 3.79 4.73
N GLU A 419 -12.15 3.29 4.98
CA GLU A 419 -10.90 4.07 4.88
C GLU A 419 -9.92 3.58 3.82
N ILE A 420 -10.10 2.36 3.35
CA ILE A 420 -9.25 1.73 2.35
C ILE A 420 -10.15 1.05 1.34
N ASP A 421 -10.07 1.53 0.11
CA ASP A 421 -10.80 1.02 -1.02
C ASP A 421 -9.84 0.72 -2.18
N ASN A 422 -10.39 0.45 -3.36
CA ASN A 422 -9.70 0.03 -4.56
C ASN A 422 -8.59 0.99 -5.03
N GLY A 423 -7.40 0.85 -4.45
CA GLY A 423 -6.24 1.71 -4.70
C GLY A 423 -6.32 3.09 -4.01
N TRP A 424 -7.46 3.41 -3.38
CA TRP A 424 -7.67 4.63 -2.63
C TRP A 424 -7.49 4.40 -1.12
N GLN A 425 -6.97 5.41 -0.44
CA GLN A 425 -6.84 5.43 1.01
C GLN A 425 -7.30 6.78 1.54
N HIS A 426 -8.01 6.78 2.67
CA HIS A 426 -8.43 7.98 3.34
C HIS A 426 -7.23 8.91 3.62
N PRO A 427 -7.27 10.20 3.27
CA PRO A 427 -6.13 11.11 3.40
C PRO A 427 -5.54 11.19 4.81
N ALA A 428 -6.37 11.07 5.85
CA ALA A 428 -5.91 10.96 7.24
C ALA A 428 -4.97 9.76 7.47
N ARG A 429 -5.19 8.60 6.83
CA ARG A 429 -4.24 7.48 6.96
C ARG A 429 -2.93 7.77 6.24
N SER A 430 -2.96 8.42 5.07
CA SER A 430 -1.74 8.84 4.36
C SER A 430 -0.96 9.91 5.14
N ALA A 431 -1.66 10.81 5.85
CA ALA A 431 -1.05 11.78 6.76
C ALA A 431 -0.38 11.08 7.95
N TYR A 432 -1.05 10.10 8.58
CA TYR A 432 -0.45 9.30 9.65
C TYR A 432 0.77 8.49 9.17
N GLN A 433 0.69 7.92 7.96
CA GLN A 433 1.83 7.21 7.36
C GLN A 433 3.02 8.14 7.09
N SER A 434 2.75 9.39 6.68
CA SER A 434 3.79 10.40 6.51
C SER A 434 4.40 10.79 7.86
N ALA A 435 3.56 11.01 8.88
CA ALA A 435 3.99 11.34 10.24
C ALA A 435 4.93 10.27 10.81
N HIS A 436 4.56 8.98 10.73
CA HIS A 436 5.42 7.94 11.29
C HIS A 436 6.69 7.69 10.46
N GLN A 437 6.68 8.01 9.16
CA GLN A 437 7.89 7.92 8.35
C GLN A 437 8.88 9.01 8.74
N HIS A 438 8.38 10.24 8.92
CA HIS A 438 9.15 11.38 9.41
C HIS A 438 9.75 11.09 10.79
N TRP A 439 8.94 10.64 11.75
CA TRP A 439 9.42 10.26 13.09
C TRP A 439 10.48 9.15 13.04
N ARG A 440 10.31 8.11 12.21
CA ARG A 440 11.34 7.07 12.01
C ARG A 440 12.65 7.57 11.43
N GLU A 441 12.62 8.60 10.58
CA GLU A 441 13.85 9.24 10.11
C GLU A 441 14.52 10.01 11.24
N ALA A 442 13.76 10.72 12.08
CA ALA A 442 14.28 11.40 13.27
C ALA A 442 14.92 10.40 14.26
N ILE A 443 14.29 9.26 14.52
CA ILE A 443 14.85 8.17 15.35
C ILE A 443 16.19 7.71 14.78
N ARG A 444 16.27 7.43 13.47
CA ARG A 444 17.51 6.98 12.81
C ARG A 444 18.65 8.00 12.86
N ARG A 445 18.32 9.28 12.96
CA ARG A 445 19.29 10.39 13.12
C ARG A 445 19.64 10.67 14.58
N GLY A 446 19.01 9.99 15.53
CA GLY A 446 19.20 10.24 16.96
C GLY A 446 18.52 11.53 17.45
N HIS A 447 17.55 12.05 16.71
CA HIS A 447 16.82 13.28 17.06
C HIS A 447 15.50 13.02 17.80
N ALA A 448 15.06 11.76 17.88
CA ALA A 448 13.85 11.36 18.59
C ALA A 448 14.04 9.99 19.23
N SER A 449 13.31 9.72 20.32
CA SER A 449 13.23 8.38 20.88
C SER A 449 12.32 7.51 20.02
N GLY A 450 12.64 6.23 19.86
CA GLY A 450 11.71 5.25 19.30
C GLY A 450 10.89 4.52 20.34
N PHE A 451 11.00 4.92 21.60
CA PHE A 451 10.26 4.38 22.72
C PHE A 451 8.88 5.05 22.83
N MET A 452 7.86 4.25 23.09
CA MET A 452 6.48 4.71 23.26
C MET A 452 5.86 4.07 24.48
N GLU A 453 5.34 4.88 25.41
CA GLU A 453 4.64 4.38 26.60
C GLU A 453 3.27 3.81 26.25
N ALA A 454 2.80 2.83 27.04
CA ALA A 454 1.54 2.13 26.79
C ALA A 454 0.31 3.06 26.77
N ASP A 455 0.31 4.08 27.65
CA ASP A 455 -0.77 5.04 27.84
C ASP A 455 -0.34 6.50 27.60
N ALA A 456 0.69 6.70 26.77
CA ALA A 456 1.37 8.00 26.57
C ALA A 456 0.39 9.20 26.47
N PRO A 457 0.33 10.08 27.49
CA PRO A 457 -0.58 11.23 27.49
C PRO A 457 -0.14 12.31 26.50
N ARG A 458 1.16 12.37 26.20
CA ARG A 458 1.77 13.28 25.21
C ARG A 458 2.44 12.48 24.11
N ARG A 459 2.18 12.83 22.85
CA ARG A 459 2.60 12.08 21.66
C ARG A 459 3.69 12.84 20.91
N GLU A 460 4.83 12.22 20.67
CA GLU A 460 5.87 12.79 19.78
C GLU A 460 5.51 12.66 18.30
N LEU A 461 4.62 11.72 17.99
CA LEU A 461 4.13 11.40 16.66
C LEU A 461 2.74 12.01 16.46
N TYR A 462 2.61 12.92 15.49
CA TYR A 462 1.31 13.44 15.10
C TYR A 462 0.41 12.29 14.62
N ALA A 463 -0.85 12.27 15.07
CA ALA A 463 -1.89 11.50 14.37
C ALA A 463 -3.14 12.32 14.12
N PRO A 464 -3.71 12.21 12.91
CA PRO A 464 -4.97 12.83 12.57
C PRO A 464 -6.13 12.38 13.46
N SER A 465 -7.16 13.23 13.52
CA SER A 465 -8.40 13.00 14.26
C SER A 465 -9.01 11.61 14.02
N LEU A 466 -9.11 11.18 12.75
CA LEU A 466 -9.66 9.85 12.41
C LEU A 466 -8.93 8.70 13.12
N SER A 467 -7.60 8.73 13.14
CA SER A 467 -6.78 7.69 13.79
C SER A 467 -6.95 7.69 15.30
N ARG A 468 -7.18 8.87 15.90
CA ARG A 468 -7.47 9.06 17.33
C ARG A 468 -8.90 8.68 17.72
N GLY A 469 -9.81 8.50 16.76
CA GLY A 469 -11.24 8.31 17.03
C GLY A 469 -12.04 9.60 17.19
N VAL A 470 -11.43 10.74 16.88
CA VAL A 470 -12.10 12.05 16.94
C VAL A 470 -12.88 12.25 15.65
N ARG A 471 -14.20 12.42 15.78
CA ARG A 471 -15.07 12.72 14.63
C ARG A 471 -15.03 14.21 14.31
N LEU A 472 -14.68 14.54 13.07
CA LEU A 472 -14.70 15.91 12.55
C LEU A 472 -16.03 16.28 11.88
N ASP A 473 -16.82 15.31 11.42
CA ASP A 473 -18.12 15.60 10.79
C ASP A 473 -19.01 16.51 11.66
N GLY A 474 -19.62 17.50 11.01
CA GLY A 474 -20.47 18.50 11.64
C GLY A 474 -19.71 19.60 12.39
N ARG A 475 -18.38 19.55 12.45
CA ARG A 475 -17.59 20.64 13.05
C ARG A 475 -17.48 21.82 12.09
N THR A 476 -17.57 23.01 12.66
CA THR A 476 -17.26 24.27 11.98
C THR A 476 -15.82 24.67 12.30
N PHE A 477 -15.09 25.08 11.28
CA PHE A 477 -13.79 25.72 11.39
C PHE A 477 -13.94 27.20 11.09
N ASP A 478 -13.17 28.03 11.77
CA ASP A 478 -13.16 29.46 11.46
C ASP A 478 -12.31 29.68 10.20
N GLU A 479 -11.23 28.91 10.04
CA GLU A 479 -10.35 28.96 8.88
C GLU A 479 -9.87 27.56 8.42
N LEU A 480 -10.06 27.24 7.14
CA LEU A 480 -9.47 26.06 6.50
C LEU A 480 -8.47 26.47 5.43
N TYR A 481 -7.28 25.87 5.45
CA TYR A 481 -6.22 26.13 4.46
C TYR A 481 -6.03 24.92 3.54
N VAL A 482 -6.40 25.08 2.27
CA VAL A 482 -6.29 24.05 1.23
C VAL A 482 -4.95 24.17 0.52
N ALA A 483 -4.10 23.15 0.70
CA ALA A 483 -2.71 23.15 0.24
C ALA A 483 -2.25 21.79 -0.31
N ASP A 484 -1.34 21.80 -1.28
CA ASP A 484 -0.59 20.59 -1.64
C ASP A 484 0.56 20.35 -0.66
N CYS A 485 0.23 19.70 0.45
CA CYS A 485 1.16 19.39 1.53
C CYS A 485 2.32 18.43 1.17
N ARG A 486 2.45 17.98 -0.09
CA ARG A 486 3.61 17.22 -0.59
C ARG A 486 4.81 18.12 -0.89
N TYR A 487 4.61 19.43 -0.91
CA TYR A 487 5.61 20.43 -1.30
C TYR A 487 5.76 21.52 -0.25
N TRP A 488 6.89 22.24 -0.32
CA TRP A 488 7.24 23.30 0.62
C TRP A 488 7.65 24.58 -0.12
N GLU A 489 6.67 25.25 -0.70
CA GLU A 489 6.82 26.48 -1.48
C GLU A 489 6.12 27.65 -0.77
N ASP A 490 6.15 28.84 -1.38
CA ASP A 490 5.67 30.07 -0.73
C ASP A 490 4.19 29.99 -0.32
N GLY A 491 3.36 29.29 -1.10
CA GLY A 491 1.96 29.01 -0.75
C GLY A 491 1.83 28.19 0.53
N GLN A 492 2.58 27.09 0.68
CA GLN A 492 2.51 26.24 1.88
C GLN A 492 3.13 26.93 3.11
N LYS A 493 4.25 27.64 2.94
CA LYS A 493 4.89 28.41 4.02
C LYS A 493 3.93 29.45 4.58
N ARG A 494 3.37 30.30 3.71
CA ARG A 494 2.41 31.34 4.09
C ARG A 494 1.15 30.73 4.71
N ALA A 495 0.67 29.58 4.21
CA ALA A 495 -0.48 28.90 4.81
C ALA A 495 -0.22 28.42 6.24
N VAL A 496 0.95 27.81 6.48
CA VAL A 496 1.35 27.37 7.83
C VAL A 496 1.53 28.56 8.78
N GLU A 497 2.15 29.65 8.32
CA GLU A 497 2.30 30.88 9.11
C GLU A 497 0.93 31.46 9.49
N ARG A 498 0.02 31.60 8.53
CA ARG A 498 -1.33 32.12 8.77
C ARG A 498 -2.18 31.20 9.65
N ALA A 499 -2.08 29.89 9.45
CA ALA A 499 -2.75 28.91 10.29
C ALA A 499 -2.25 28.99 11.75
N ARG A 500 -0.94 29.19 11.94
CA ARG A 500 -0.34 29.38 13.27
C ARG A 500 -0.83 30.67 13.93
N GLU A 501 -0.86 31.78 13.20
CA GLU A 501 -1.40 33.07 13.68
C GLU A 501 -2.88 32.95 14.08
N ALA A 502 -3.70 32.33 13.24
CA ALA A 502 -5.13 32.15 13.50
C ALA A 502 -5.37 31.24 14.72
N ALA A 503 -4.65 30.12 14.82
CA ALA A 503 -4.76 29.22 15.97
C ALA A 503 -4.34 29.89 17.28
N ALA A 504 -3.25 30.67 17.26
CA ALA A 504 -2.79 31.45 18.42
C ALA A 504 -3.79 32.54 18.84
N ALA A 505 -4.60 33.04 17.89
CA ALA A 505 -5.71 33.95 18.16
C ALA A 505 -7.00 33.25 18.65
N GLY A 506 -6.95 31.94 18.95
CA GLY A 506 -8.09 31.18 19.47
C GLY A 506 -9.06 30.67 18.41
N LYS A 507 -8.73 30.78 17.12
CA LYS A 507 -9.59 30.30 16.03
C LYS A 507 -9.43 28.82 15.76
N ARG A 508 -10.52 28.09 15.52
CA ARG A 508 -10.45 26.69 15.07
C ARG A 508 -9.95 26.64 13.65
N VAL A 509 -8.75 26.08 13.46
CA VAL A 509 -8.06 26.05 12.17
C VAL A 509 -7.87 24.61 11.69
N GLY A 510 -8.02 24.41 10.38
CA GLY A 510 -7.70 23.14 9.72
C GLY A 510 -6.76 23.30 8.53
N ILE A 511 -5.93 22.28 8.30
CA ILE A 511 -5.09 22.13 7.10
C ILE A 511 -5.68 21.00 6.26
N VAL A 512 -5.95 21.29 4.99
CA VAL A 512 -6.50 20.34 4.02
C VAL A 512 -5.45 20.00 2.97
N HIS A 513 -5.03 18.74 2.91
CA HIS A 513 -4.14 18.27 1.85
C HIS A 513 -4.93 17.94 0.57
N VAL A 514 -4.57 18.58 -0.53
CA VAL A 514 -5.08 18.26 -1.88
C VAL A 514 -3.91 18.11 -2.85
N GLU A 515 -3.85 16.99 -3.57
CA GLU A 515 -2.87 16.83 -4.66
C GLU A 515 -3.23 17.77 -5.83
N SER A 516 -2.30 18.62 -6.26
CA SER A 516 -2.48 19.43 -7.46
C SER A 516 -2.42 18.58 -8.73
N LEU A 517 -3.37 18.78 -9.65
CA LEU A 517 -3.36 18.17 -10.98
C LEU A 517 -2.29 18.77 -11.90
N LEU A 518 -1.58 19.82 -11.46
CA LEU A 518 -0.36 20.30 -12.11
C LEU A 518 0.90 19.48 -11.73
N ARG A 519 0.77 18.53 -10.80
CA ARG A 519 1.86 17.69 -10.28
C ARG A 519 1.39 16.24 -10.09
N LEU A 520 1.17 15.58 -11.22
CA LEU A 520 0.75 14.18 -11.27
C LEU A 520 1.90 13.25 -10.87
N HIS A 521 1.60 12.19 -10.12
CA HIS A 521 2.56 11.14 -9.75
C HIS A 521 1.91 9.76 -9.85
N ALA A 522 2.67 8.77 -10.30
CA ALA A 522 2.22 7.38 -10.28
C ALA A 522 2.13 6.85 -8.84
N ASP A 523 3.08 7.24 -7.99
CA ASP A 523 3.21 6.79 -6.60
C ASP A 523 2.73 7.82 -5.59
N VAL A 524 2.38 7.33 -4.40
CA VAL A 524 2.08 8.17 -3.22
C VAL A 524 3.34 8.95 -2.84
N ARG A 525 3.20 10.25 -2.58
CA ARG A 525 4.24 11.07 -1.96
C ARG A 525 3.82 11.44 -0.55
N HIS A 526 4.78 11.38 0.36
CA HIS A 526 4.56 11.75 1.76
C HIS A 526 4.42 13.26 1.94
N LEU A 527 3.67 13.65 2.97
CA LEU A 527 3.58 15.03 3.40
C LEU A 527 4.96 15.54 3.82
N ARG A 528 5.19 16.84 3.63
CA ARG A 528 6.45 17.48 4.00
C ARG A 528 6.71 17.44 5.51
N PRO A 529 7.94 17.14 5.95
CA PRO A 529 8.37 17.25 7.35
C PRO A 529 7.91 18.53 8.02
N GLU A 530 8.07 19.68 7.35
CA GLU A 530 7.77 20.99 7.91
C GLU A 530 6.27 21.16 8.25
N ILE A 531 5.38 20.52 7.49
CA ILE A 531 3.94 20.51 7.75
C ILE A 531 3.61 19.55 8.90
N LEU A 532 4.28 18.40 8.94
CA LEU A 532 4.10 17.40 10.00
C LEU A 532 4.59 17.92 11.35
N ASP A 533 5.73 18.61 11.37
CA ASP A 533 6.29 19.27 12.55
C ASP A 533 5.33 20.34 13.06
N PHE A 534 4.79 21.19 12.18
CA PHE A 534 3.77 22.16 12.55
C PHE A 534 2.51 21.52 13.15
N LEU A 535 1.96 20.49 12.51
CA LEU A 535 0.77 19.78 13.02
C LEU A 535 1.06 19.12 14.37
N ASN A 536 2.26 18.58 14.56
CA ASN A 536 2.68 17.95 15.81
C ASN A 536 2.85 18.97 16.94
N GLU A 537 3.53 20.10 16.68
CA GLU A 537 3.65 21.23 17.61
C GLU A 537 2.28 21.74 18.03
N SER A 538 1.40 21.93 17.05
CA SER A 538 0.06 22.49 17.28
C SER A 538 -0.83 21.56 18.09
N LEU A 539 -0.69 20.23 17.95
CA LEU A 539 -1.44 19.24 18.72
C LEU A 539 -1.26 19.38 20.24
N HIS A 540 -0.19 20.04 20.68
CA HIS A 540 0.10 20.30 22.09
C HIS A 540 -0.24 21.71 22.58
N GLY A 541 -0.75 22.58 21.70
CA GLY A 541 -1.19 23.93 22.08
C GLY A 541 -2.64 23.96 22.57
N ASP A 542 -3.05 25.11 23.12
CA ASP A 542 -4.41 25.32 23.65
C ASP A 542 -5.51 25.19 22.58
N ASN A 543 -5.15 25.39 21.32
CA ASN A 543 -6.07 25.39 20.19
C ASN A 543 -5.42 24.67 18.99
N PRO A 544 -5.51 23.33 18.94
CA PRO A 544 -4.79 22.52 17.97
C PRO A 544 -5.36 22.69 16.56
N VAL A 545 -4.44 22.75 15.59
CA VAL A 545 -4.74 22.74 14.15
C VAL A 545 -4.99 21.31 13.72
N GLU A 546 -6.16 21.05 13.14
CA GLU A 546 -6.54 19.71 12.70
C GLU A 546 -6.17 19.47 11.23
N PHE A 547 -5.73 18.23 10.93
CA PHE A 547 -5.69 17.77 9.55
C PHE A 547 -7.11 17.39 9.13
N VAL A 548 -7.63 18.07 8.12
CA VAL A 548 -8.97 17.85 7.57
C VAL A 548 -8.84 17.20 6.20
N ALA A 549 -9.43 16.03 6.01
CA ALA A 549 -9.48 15.39 4.72
C ALA A 549 -10.56 16.04 3.83
N PRO A 550 -10.36 16.10 2.49
CA PRO A 550 -11.41 16.56 1.57
C PRO A 550 -12.75 15.82 1.70
N VAL A 551 -12.75 14.61 2.25
CA VAL A 551 -13.96 13.78 2.44
C VAL A 551 -14.62 13.96 3.82
N ASP A 552 -14.04 14.75 4.72
CA ASP A 552 -14.63 15.05 6.02
C ASP A 552 -15.79 16.06 5.87
N ARG A 553 -16.94 15.81 6.51
CA ARG A 553 -18.12 16.68 6.39
C ARG A 553 -18.05 17.85 7.37
N VAL A 554 -17.23 18.86 7.05
CA VAL A 554 -17.00 20.03 7.90
C VAL A 554 -17.59 21.30 7.30
N ALA A 555 -17.82 22.31 8.14
CA ALA A 555 -18.15 23.68 7.72
C ALA A 555 -16.93 24.60 7.92
N ALA A 556 -16.86 25.71 7.19
CA ALA A 556 -15.78 26.68 7.31
C ALA A 556 -16.29 28.12 7.10
N GLU A 557 -16.03 29.02 8.06
CA GLU A 557 -16.34 30.45 7.86
C GLU A 557 -15.47 31.05 6.77
N ARG A 558 -14.17 30.73 6.77
CA ARG A 558 -13.22 31.09 5.70
C ARG A 558 -12.49 29.86 5.17
N LEU A 559 -12.50 29.70 3.85
CA LEU A 559 -11.68 28.73 3.13
C LEU A 559 -10.59 29.46 2.35
N VAL A 560 -9.34 29.14 2.64
CA VAL A 560 -8.17 29.73 1.98
C VAL A 560 -7.53 28.70 1.07
N VAL A 561 -7.63 28.90 -0.24
CA VAL A 561 -7.03 28.06 -1.26
C VAL A 561 -5.67 28.66 -1.63
N THR A 562 -4.59 27.94 -1.31
CA THR A 562 -3.22 28.48 -1.46
C THR A 562 -2.74 28.56 -2.90
N ASP A 563 -3.42 27.89 -3.82
CA ASP A 563 -3.18 27.92 -5.25
C ASP A 563 -4.46 27.58 -6.04
N PRO A 564 -4.80 28.29 -7.12
CA PRO A 564 -6.05 28.06 -7.86
C PRO A 564 -6.21 26.60 -8.35
N SER A 565 -5.12 25.91 -8.70
CA SER A 565 -5.16 24.52 -9.20
C SER A 565 -5.67 23.49 -8.19
N LEU A 566 -5.76 23.86 -6.91
CA LEU A 566 -6.31 23.00 -5.86
C LEU A 566 -7.84 23.07 -5.77
N TRP A 567 -8.46 24.03 -6.46
CA TRP A 567 -9.90 24.33 -6.34
C TRP A 567 -10.61 24.46 -7.70
N GLU A 568 -9.93 24.97 -8.72
CA GLU A 568 -10.47 25.23 -10.05
C GLU A 568 -11.06 23.96 -10.70
N GLY A 569 -12.39 23.93 -10.87
CA GLY A 569 -13.13 22.78 -11.42
C GLY A 569 -13.27 21.59 -10.48
N ARG A 570 -12.98 21.75 -9.18
CA ARG A 570 -12.91 20.66 -8.18
C ARG A 570 -13.72 20.90 -6.91
N GLY A 571 -14.54 21.95 -6.86
CA GLY A 571 -15.31 22.30 -5.65
C GLY A 571 -16.25 21.18 -5.17
N ASP A 572 -16.72 20.33 -6.08
CA ASP A 572 -17.56 19.16 -5.81
C ASP A 572 -16.78 17.94 -5.28
N GLU A 573 -15.44 17.98 -5.27
CA GLU A 573 -14.59 16.92 -4.70
C GLU A 573 -14.49 17.01 -3.17
N PHE A 574 -14.98 18.10 -2.57
CA PHE A 574 -14.93 18.35 -1.14
C PHE A 574 -16.30 18.08 -0.51
N ALA A 575 -16.31 17.32 0.58
CA ALA A 575 -17.51 17.05 1.38
C ALA A 575 -17.87 18.20 2.33
N PHE A 576 -17.30 19.39 2.12
CA PHE A 576 -17.55 20.57 2.95
C PHE A 576 -19.00 21.04 2.76
N THR A 577 -19.65 21.41 3.87
CA THR A 577 -21.10 21.64 3.92
C THR A 577 -21.44 23.12 3.78
N ASP A 578 -20.99 23.95 4.71
CA ASP A 578 -21.23 25.40 4.72
C ASP A 578 -19.89 26.16 4.64
N VAL A 579 -19.53 26.62 3.44
CA VAL A 579 -18.33 27.44 3.22
C VAL A 579 -18.74 28.91 3.07
N GLY A 580 -18.40 29.75 4.06
CA GLY A 580 -18.80 31.15 4.10
C GLY A 580 -18.09 32.01 3.04
N ARG A 581 -16.78 32.20 3.17
CA ARG A 581 -15.96 32.96 2.19
C ARG A 581 -14.79 32.12 1.69
N THR A 582 -14.64 32.02 0.38
CA THR A 582 -13.45 31.44 -0.26
C THR A 582 -12.47 32.54 -0.69
N GLU A 583 -11.24 32.46 -0.21
CA GLU A 583 -10.10 33.27 -0.64
C GLU A 583 -9.14 32.39 -1.44
N THR A 584 -8.87 32.75 -2.68
CA THR A 584 -7.91 32.02 -3.53
C THR A 584 -6.69 32.89 -3.78
N TRP A 585 -5.50 32.39 -3.45
CA TRP A 585 -4.25 33.09 -3.69
C TRP A 585 -3.82 32.99 -5.16
N GLU A 586 -2.87 33.84 -5.55
CA GLU A 586 -2.25 33.76 -6.86
C GLU A 586 -1.50 32.43 -7.03
N ARG A 587 -1.38 31.99 -8.29
CA ARG A 587 -0.78 30.70 -8.63
C ARG A 587 0.69 30.65 -8.22
N THR A 588 1.03 29.75 -7.31
CA THR A 588 2.39 29.47 -6.81
C THR A 588 2.90 28.11 -7.26
N ILE A 589 2.00 27.16 -7.54
CA ILE A 589 2.32 25.80 -7.97
C ILE A 589 2.74 25.82 -9.44
N ARG A 590 4.02 25.53 -9.67
CA ARG A 590 4.55 25.34 -11.03
C ARG A 590 4.17 23.97 -11.61
N PRO A 591 3.79 23.89 -12.91
CA PRO A 591 3.59 22.62 -13.62
C PRO A 591 4.86 21.76 -13.61
N ALA A 592 4.73 20.43 -13.56
CA ALA A 592 5.90 19.56 -13.48
C ALA A 592 6.75 19.60 -14.77
N ALA A 593 6.14 19.78 -15.94
CA ALA A 593 6.87 19.99 -17.18
C ALA A 593 7.77 21.24 -17.12
N ALA A 594 7.24 22.35 -16.58
CA ALA A 594 7.99 23.60 -16.42
C ALA A 594 9.15 23.44 -15.40
N GLN A 595 8.95 22.68 -14.32
CA GLN A 595 10.01 22.37 -13.37
C GLN A 595 11.13 21.54 -14.00
N ALA A 596 10.80 20.54 -14.82
CA ALA A 596 11.79 19.75 -15.54
C ALA A 596 12.65 20.63 -16.47
N VAL A 597 12.00 21.52 -17.23
CA VAL A 597 12.71 22.49 -18.09
C VAL A 597 13.56 23.45 -17.27
N ALA A 598 13.02 24.01 -16.17
CA ALA A 598 13.78 24.90 -15.29
C ALA A 598 14.99 24.21 -14.66
N ALA A 599 14.88 22.94 -14.26
CA ALA A 599 16.00 22.15 -13.76
C ALA A 599 17.09 21.97 -14.84
N ILE A 600 16.70 21.68 -16.08
CA ILE A 600 17.62 21.58 -17.22
C ILE A 600 18.29 22.92 -17.52
N LEU A 601 17.53 24.03 -17.51
CA LEU A 601 18.04 25.38 -17.76
C LEU A 601 18.92 25.90 -16.62
N SER A 602 18.57 25.61 -15.36
CA SER A 602 19.39 25.92 -14.20
C SER A 602 20.71 25.17 -14.26
N ALA A 603 20.67 23.88 -14.61
CA ALA A 603 21.89 23.08 -14.83
C ALA A 603 22.74 23.60 -16.00
N LYS A 604 22.13 24.27 -17.00
CA LYS A 604 22.84 24.95 -18.09
C LYS A 604 23.38 26.33 -17.71
N ARG A 605 22.70 27.06 -16.81
CA ARG A 605 23.08 28.42 -16.36
C ARG A 605 24.15 28.41 -15.27
N SER A 606 24.18 27.39 -14.41
CA SER A 606 25.14 27.28 -13.30
C SER A 606 26.52 26.78 -13.76
N GLY A 607 27.02 27.29 -14.87
CA GLY A 607 28.22 26.82 -15.57
C GLY A 607 29.55 26.94 -14.82
N GLU A 608 29.62 27.06 -13.49
CA GLU A 608 30.85 26.91 -12.70
C GLU A 608 30.59 26.75 -11.19
N ALA A 609 30.42 25.50 -10.76
CA ALA A 609 30.92 24.99 -9.49
C ALA A 609 31.43 23.58 -9.76
N ARG A 610 32.61 23.51 -10.40
CA ARG A 610 33.39 22.29 -10.56
C ARG A 610 34.79 22.53 -10.01
N ALA A 611 34.85 22.55 -8.68
CA ALA A 611 36.02 22.15 -7.88
C ALA A 611 35.48 21.61 -6.54
N GLU A 612 34.93 20.39 -6.64
CA GLU A 612 34.36 19.43 -5.64
C GLU A 612 32.93 19.03 -6.08
N ALA A 613 32.66 17.95 -6.82
CA ALA A 613 33.50 16.90 -7.36
C ALA A 613 33.05 16.59 -8.80
N ARG A 614 33.95 16.79 -9.76
CA ARG A 614 34.08 16.10 -11.05
C ARG A 614 35.06 16.90 -11.93
N PRO A 615 35.95 16.23 -12.67
CA PRO A 615 36.35 16.74 -13.98
C PRO A 615 35.70 15.94 -15.11
N GLU A 616 35.81 16.52 -16.29
CA GLU A 616 35.12 16.24 -17.52
C GLU A 616 35.29 14.84 -18.10
N GLU A 617 34.27 14.46 -18.86
CA GLU A 617 34.45 13.72 -20.09
C GLU A 617 35.31 14.54 -21.06
N HIS A 618 36.64 14.45 -20.93
CA HIS A 618 37.49 14.62 -22.10
C HIS A 618 37.00 13.62 -23.17
N ARG A 619 36.57 14.13 -24.33
CA ARG A 619 36.39 13.32 -25.55
C ARG A 619 37.71 12.78 -26.14
N GLY A 620 38.83 12.93 -25.46
CA GLY A 620 39.98 12.02 -25.47
C GLY A 620 40.73 12.21 -24.16
N PRO A 621 40.57 11.33 -23.15
CA PRO A 621 41.15 10.00 -23.18
C PRO A 621 40.14 8.91 -22.77
N ARG A 622 38.81 9.12 -22.80
CA ARG A 622 37.87 8.02 -22.49
C ARG A 622 37.85 6.90 -23.55
N ARG A 623 38.14 7.21 -24.82
CA ARG A 623 38.45 6.19 -25.83
C ARG A 623 39.78 5.48 -25.54
N ALA A 624 40.76 6.20 -24.98
CA ALA A 624 42.06 5.63 -24.58
C ALA A 624 41.98 4.83 -23.26
N LEU A 625 41.14 5.20 -22.30
CA LEU A 625 40.91 4.49 -21.03
C LEU A 625 40.00 3.27 -21.20
N ALA A 626 39.00 3.35 -22.10
CA ALA A 626 38.22 2.19 -22.50
C ALA A 626 39.04 1.22 -23.36
N ALA A 627 39.93 1.72 -24.22
CA ALA A 627 40.90 0.88 -24.95
C ALA A 627 41.98 0.31 -24.02
N ALA A 628 42.48 1.07 -23.03
CA ALA A 628 43.43 0.60 -22.02
C ALA A 628 42.79 -0.40 -21.05
N GLY A 629 41.52 -0.22 -20.68
CA GLY A 629 40.76 -1.17 -19.88
C GLY A 629 40.45 -2.47 -20.64
N ALA A 630 40.12 -2.39 -21.94
CA ALA A 630 39.95 -3.56 -22.79
C ALA A 630 41.29 -4.27 -23.07
N ALA A 631 42.39 -3.54 -23.25
CA ALA A 631 43.73 -4.09 -23.42
C ALA A 631 44.25 -4.74 -22.13
N ALA A 632 44.03 -4.11 -20.96
CA ALA A 632 44.36 -4.69 -19.66
C ALA A 632 43.52 -5.95 -19.37
N PHE A 633 42.25 -5.96 -19.77
CA PHE A 633 41.39 -7.14 -19.67
C PHE A 633 41.86 -8.29 -20.58
N ALA A 634 42.22 -7.98 -21.83
CA ALA A 634 42.78 -8.96 -22.76
C ALA A 634 44.14 -9.48 -22.29
N LEU A 635 44.99 -8.63 -21.71
CA LEU A 635 46.29 -9.00 -21.13
C LEU A 635 46.13 -9.83 -19.85
N LEU A 636 45.15 -9.54 -19.00
CA LEU A 636 44.85 -10.33 -17.80
C LEU A 636 44.31 -11.72 -18.15
N TRP A 637 43.46 -11.82 -19.18
CA TRP A 637 42.98 -13.12 -19.67
C TRP A 637 44.07 -13.88 -20.44
N ALA A 638 44.91 -13.20 -21.23
CA ALA A 638 46.06 -13.82 -21.88
C ALA A 638 47.11 -14.29 -20.86
N ALA A 639 47.34 -13.53 -19.79
CA ALA A 639 48.20 -13.92 -18.68
C ALA A 639 47.59 -15.07 -17.85
N ALA A 640 46.27 -15.07 -17.64
CA ALA A 640 45.58 -16.20 -17.02
C ALA A 640 45.77 -17.47 -17.87
N VAL A 641 45.46 -17.41 -19.17
CA VAL A 641 45.61 -18.56 -20.07
C VAL A 641 47.08 -18.99 -20.19
N ALA A 642 48.03 -18.07 -20.32
CA ALA A 642 49.46 -18.39 -20.38
C ALA A 642 49.98 -18.98 -19.05
N SER A 643 49.47 -18.51 -17.90
CA SER A 643 49.86 -19.03 -16.58
C SER A 643 49.43 -20.49 -16.38
N TRP A 644 48.37 -20.94 -17.05
CA TRP A 644 47.97 -22.35 -17.09
C TRP A 644 48.92 -23.25 -17.88
N PHE A 645 49.78 -22.67 -18.73
CA PHE A 645 50.77 -23.41 -19.53
C PHE A 645 52.22 -23.19 -19.08
N ALA A 646 52.49 -22.21 -18.21
CA ALA A 646 53.85 -21.80 -17.84
C ALA A 646 54.10 -21.60 -16.33
N ALA A 647 53.08 -21.65 -15.47
CA ALA A 647 53.21 -21.40 -14.02
C ALA A 647 52.63 -22.53 -13.18
N ALA A 648 53.01 -22.58 -11.89
CA ALA A 648 52.48 -23.56 -10.94
C ALA A 648 50.95 -23.37 -10.75
N PRO A 649 50.19 -24.43 -10.45
CA PRO A 649 48.72 -24.42 -10.43
C PRO A 649 48.11 -23.33 -9.52
N GLU A 650 48.76 -23.04 -8.40
CA GLU A 650 48.30 -22.04 -7.42
C GLU A 650 48.39 -20.62 -7.97
N THR A 651 49.47 -20.30 -8.70
CA THR A 651 49.63 -19.03 -9.41
C THR A 651 48.61 -18.87 -10.53
N ALA A 652 48.33 -19.95 -11.27
CA ALA A 652 47.32 -19.93 -12.33
C ALA A 652 45.90 -19.68 -11.76
N ALA A 653 45.57 -20.33 -10.64
CA ALA A 653 44.29 -20.16 -9.96
C ALA A 653 44.11 -18.72 -9.42
N ALA A 654 45.15 -18.12 -8.83
CA ALA A 654 45.10 -16.75 -8.32
C ALA A 654 44.89 -15.71 -9.45
N VAL A 655 45.56 -15.89 -10.59
CA VAL A 655 45.40 -15.00 -11.75
C VAL A 655 44.01 -15.17 -12.38
N SER A 656 43.50 -16.40 -12.48
CA SER A 656 42.13 -16.68 -12.95
C SER A 656 41.06 -16.09 -12.03
N PHE A 657 41.20 -16.22 -10.71
CA PHE A 657 40.26 -15.64 -9.74
C PHE A 657 40.22 -14.11 -9.81
N THR A 658 41.38 -13.48 -10.01
CA THR A 658 41.50 -12.03 -10.20
C THR A 658 40.79 -11.58 -11.48
N ALA A 659 40.96 -12.32 -12.58
CA ALA A 659 40.27 -12.04 -13.84
C ALA A 659 38.74 -12.18 -13.74
N VAL A 660 38.25 -13.21 -13.03
CA VAL A 660 36.81 -13.44 -12.80
C VAL A 660 36.21 -12.36 -11.90
N SER A 661 36.90 -11.99 -10.82
CA SER A 661 36.45 -10.96 -9.89
C SER A 661 36.36 -9.57 -10.56
N ALA A 662 37.34 -9.24 -11.41
CA ALA A 662 37.30 -8.03 -12.22
C ALA A 662 36.13 -8.03 -13.23
N SER A 663 35.80 -9.20 -13.80
CA SER A 663 34.67 -9.38 -14.71
C SER A 663 33.32 -9.18 -13.99
N GLY A 664 33.19 -9.67 -12.77
CA GLY A 664 32.00 -9.50 -11.93
C GLY A 664 31.72 -8.04 -11.58
N ALA A 665 32.75 -7.27 -11.21
CA ALA A 665 32.63 -5.85 -10.91
C ALA A 665 32.16 -5.03 -12.13
N LEU A 666 32.64 -5.38 -13.34
CA LEU A 666 32.20 -4.74 -14.58
C LEU A 666 30.75 -5.10 -14.96
N ALA A 667 30.33 -6.35 -14.73
CA ALA A 667 28.96 -6.80 -14.97
C ALA A 667 27.97 -6.08 -14.04
N VAL A 668 28.33 -5.90 -12.76
CA VAL A 668 27.54 -5.13 -11.79
C VAL A 668 27.42 -3.66 -12.20
N ALA A 669 28.49 -3.06 -12.73
CA ALA A 669 28.45 -1.69 -13.26
C ALA A 669 27.56 -1.57 -14.52
N ALA A 670 27.57 -2.58 -15.39
CA ALA A 670 26.78 -2.60 -16.64
C ALA A 670 25.28 -2.87 -16.43
N LEU A 671 24.89 -3.49 -15.30
CA LEU A 671 23.51 -3.86 -14.98
C LEU A 671 22.70 -2.77 -14.24
N SER A 672 23.24 -1.56 -14.11
CA SER A 672 22.46 -0.38 -13.71
C SER A 672 21.54 0.08 -14.86
N ALA A 673 20.31 0.48 -14.54
CA ALA A 673 19.20 0.71 -15.49
C ALA A 673 19.50 1.54 -16.77
N PRO A 674 20.43 2.52 -16.79
CA PRO A 674 20.80 3.20 -18.04
C PRO A 674 21.90 2.51 -18.90
N GLY A 675 22.60 1.49 -18.39
CA GLY A 675 23.74 0.83 -19.06
C GLY A 675 23.38 -0.33 -19.99
N PHE A 676 22.26 -1.00 -19.73
CA PHE A 676 21.86 -2.24 -20.40
C PHE A 676 21.63 -2.12 -21.92
N PRO A 677 21.03 -1.03 -22.46
CA PRO A 677 20.84 -0.88 -23.91
C PRO A 677 22.16 -0.76 -24.68
N ARG A 678 23.19 -0.16 -24.07
CA ARG A 678 24.52 0.02 -24.69
C ARG A 678 25.31 -1.27 -24.73
N PHE A 679 25.19 -2.10 -23.69
CA PHE A 679 25.79 -3.44 -23.65
C PHE A 679 25.17 -4.36 -24.72
N LYS A 680 23.84 -4.33 -24.88
CA LYS A 680 23.13 -5.09 -25.91
C LYS A 680 23.52 -4.67 -27.34
N ALA A 681 23.78 -3.37 -27.56
CA ALA A 681 24.27 -2.86 -28.84
C ALA A 681 25.73 -3.26 -29.14
N LEU A 682 26.58 -3.34 -28.11
CA LEU A 682 27.96 -3.80 -28.23
C LEU A 682 28.04 -5.29 -28.59
N LEU A 683 27.27 -6.14 -27.91
CA LEU A 683 27.19 -7.57 -28.21
C LEU A 683 26.69 -7.84 -29.64
N ARG A 684 25.69 -7.07 -30.11
CA ARG A 684 25.21 -7.16 -31.50
C ARG A 684 26.25 -6.73 -32.54
N ARG A 685 27.19 -5.85 -32.19
CA ARG A 685 28.29 -5.44 -33.08
C ARG A 685 29.44 -6.46 -33.09
N LEU A 686 29.72 -7.07 -31.94
CA LEU A 686 30.72 -8.13 -31.83
C LEU A 686 30.26 -9.44 -32.47
N ALA A 687 28.97 -9.77 -32.44
CA ALA A 687 28.42 -10.93 -33.13
C ALA A 687 28.31 -10.77 -34.66
N ARG A 688 28.55 -9.57 -35.19
CA ARG A 688 28.56 -9.27 -36.64
C ARG A 688 29.97 -9.14 -37.22
N ARG A 689 30.99 -9.14 -36.37
CA ARG A 689 32.40 -9.22 -36.75
C ARG A 689 32.89 -10.62 -36.44
#